data_AF-A0A4R1CIB1-F1
#
_entry.id   AF-A0A4R1CIB1-F1
#
_cell.length_a   1.000
_cell.length_b   1.000
_cell.length_c   1.000
_cell.angle_alpha   90.00
_cell.angle_beta   90.00
_cell.angle_gamma   90.00
#
_symmetry.space_group_name_H-M   'P 1'
#
loop_
_entity.id
_entity.type
_entity.pdbx_description
1 polymer ?
#
loop_
_entity_poly.entity_id
_entity_poly.type
_entity_poly.pdbx_seq_one_letter_code
_entity_poly.pdbx_strand_id
1 'polypeptide(L)'
;MKRSTVRPNDEGAMLVFAMIIVTTVSLVTGVLLAKGWTNFAATSTLRDVAGQAYAGDAAGKVAVTDLVQGAKSSVPSSVATYPNGADGAGTWVYDNNTDGTGCFGKKASDGTALDTITLKYVYPKTQSGGSASKSATVVCTPVAGTGIFGSGGGTVVVVPDASDAFARALTTMGTGACTALVSGGSCNDGITLKGLGSGTEIPVRGSIQSKTFVNVTAGTLRTNGKVVANSCTGSIIPSCTGGFVTPTAPDSPLSSVPTWQNPATQGCSFQPGFYNNGVALSTAVNSCGTATFASGKYYFDFSDNQPWDIATTVIGGVSSGGSSIPGRCVSPINSPSTSGVQFVFGGSSFVQVEDTAHVELCGPSNGGKAPLTLYQQQAGSTPGTQNVAGAASANVTTVTGGKNDAFTPNPANGANATTLTAALTATGAPLKTDDWKSTKNNNTGGLDLQNFPGLAGIPVGSLITSAKLKVTYTNGLTVANPNAAFQASVQGQAGTVQVAPSGTDTDLTTLVNAQFLASASGFSATNPKIQLRISDSNKNDTLSIDAVSLTVSWVEPALRAATTSQTFITDHGGNFQGEFVVQGATYAPKGYITLTPGSSASALVAFRWGVLAWGVNFKSQPSQVWGYPLISIPDPALGLGSAVTAVDLKVYLCAGSGPCSTSGNPALSARVQLTDGVDSDGIVHPVPGQRKVEILSWAEQR
;
A
#
# COMPACT_ATOMS: atom_id res chain seq x y z
N MET A 1 15.35 -81.22 114.97
CA MET A 1 14.21 -81.30 114.03
C MET A 1 13.66 -79.90 113.79
N LYS A 2 13.92 -79.30 112.63
CA LYS A 2 13.09 -78.23 112.04
C LYS A 2 13.44 -78.11 110.56
N ARG A 3 12.53 -78.61 109.72
CA ARG A 3 12.59 -78.66 108.26
C ARG A 3 12.02 -77.33 107.74
N SER A 4 12.81 -76.53 107.03
CA SER A 4 12.35 -75.30 106.38
C SER A 4 12.04 -75.59 104.91
N THR A 5 10.80 -75.32 104.53
CA THR A 5 10.21 -75.44 103.20
C THR A 5 10.66 -74.31 102.27
N VAL A 6 11.13 -74.69 101.09
CA VAL A 6 11.48 -73.79 99.96
C VAL A 6 10.19 -73.22 99.35
N ARG A 7 10.12 -71.89 99.20
CA ARG A 7 9.13 -71.21 98.35
C ARG A 7 9.74 -70.93 96.96
N PRO A 8 8.98 -71.05 95.85
CA PRO A 8 9.46 -70.70 94.53
C PRO A 8 9.53 -69.18 94.39
N ASN A 9 10.70 -68.63 94.08
CA ASN A 9 10.88 -67.20 93.81
C ASN A 9 10.60 -66.91 92.32
N ASP A 10 9.70 -65.96 92.05
CA ASP A 10 9.35 -65.41 90.73
C ASP A 10 10.44 -64.49 90.13
N GLU A 11 11.71 -64.70 90.49
CA GLU A 11 12.83 -63.82 90.12
C GLU A 11 13.11 -63.75 88.61
N GLY A 12 12.63 -64.73 87.83
CA GLY A 12 12.80 -64.76 86.37
C GLY A 12 11.81 -63.90 85.58
N ALA A 13 10.58 -63.70 86.07
CA ALA A 13 9.53 -63.00 85.33
C ALA A 13 9.75 -61.48 85.28
N MET A 14 10.32 -60.90 86.35
CA MET A 14 10.66 -59.48 86.44
C MET A 14 11.66 -59.05 85.35
N LEU A 15 12.62 -59.92 84.99
CA LEU A 15 13.60 -59.62 83.96
C LEU A 15 12.95 -59.49 82.57
N VAL A 16 11.98 -60.35 82.26
CA VAL A 16 11.28 -60.35 80.97
C VAL A 16 10.41 -59.09 80.83
N PHE A 17 9.68 -58.71 81.89
CA PHE A 17 8.92 -57.46 81.89
C PHE A 17 9.82 -56.23 81.77
N ALA A 18 10.97 -56.21 82.44
CA ALA A 18 11.93 -55.12 82.33
C ALA A 18 12.49 -55.00 80.89
N MET A 19 12.84 -56.12 80.24
CA MET A 19 13.30 -56.10 78.85
C MET A 19 12.22 -55.61 77.88
N ILE A 20 10.97 -56.03 78.06
CA ILE A 20 9.85 -55.58 77.21
C ILE A 20 9.61 -54.08 77.39
N ILE A 21 9.64 -53.57 78.63
CA ILE A 21 9.45 -52.14 78.89
C ILE A 21 10.60 -51.32 78.27
N VAL A 22 11.86 -51.73 78.48
CA VAL A 22 13.03 -51.02 77.93
C VAL A 22 13.00 -51.04 76.40
N THR A 23 12.74 -52.18 75.77
CA THR A 23 12.68 -52.27 74.30
C THR A 23 11.52 -51.46 73.71
N THR A 24 10.35 -51.46 74.36
CA THR A 24 9.21 -50.66 73.92
C THR A 24 9.48 -49.16 74.04
N VAL A 25 10.06 -48.72 75.17
CA VAL A 25 10.46 -47.32 75.37
C VAL A 25 11.53 -46.93 74.34
N SER A 26 12.57 -47.73 74.13
CA SER A 26 13.60 -47.45 73.13
C SER A 26 13.04 -47.35 71.71
N LEU A 27 12.11 -48.22 71.34
CA LEU A 27 11.50 -48.23 70.00
C LEU A 27 10.59 -47.00 69.80
N VAL A 28 9.78 -46.65 70.81
CA VAL A 28 8.93 -45.44 70.79
C VAL A 28 9.80 -44.18 70.74
N THR A 29 10.86 -44.09 71.54
CA THR A 29 11.78 -42.95 71.52
C THR A 29 12.52 -42.85 70.18
N GLY A 30 12.96 -43.97 69.59
CA GLY A 30 13.60 -44.00 68.27
C GLY A 30 12.66 -43.50 67.16
N VAL A 31 11.40 -43.96 67.17
CA VAL A 31 10.38 -43.52 66.19
C VAL A 31 10.02 -42.03 66.37
N LEU A 32 9.93 -41.54 67.60
CA LEU A 32 9.67 -40.11 67.88
C LEU A 32 10.83 -39.22 67.42
N LEU A 33 12.08 -39.63 67.65
CA LEU A 33 13.26 -38.92 67.18
C LEU A 33 13.36 -38.92 65.65
N ALA A 34 13.07 -40.04 65.00
CA ALA A 34 13.03 -40.13 63.54
C ALA A 34 11.96 -39.22 62.93
N LYS A 35 10.72 -39.23 63.49
CA LYS A 35 9.65 -38.30 63.06
C LYS A 35 10.00 -36.84 63.30
N GLY A 36 10.63 -36.53 64.43
CA GLY A 36 11.12 -35.18 64.72
C GLY A 36 12.10 -34.70 63.66
N TRP A 37 13.09 -35.52 63.31
CA TRP A 37 14.10 -35.18 62.30
C TRP A 37 13.50 -34.98 60.90
N THR A 38 12.57 -35.83 60.46
CA THR A 38 11.89 -35.67 59.16
C THR A 38 11.05 -34.39 59.12
N ASN A 39 10.34 -34.04 60.20
CA ASN A 39 9.56 -32.81 60.27
C ASN A 39 10.44 -31.54 60.26
N PHE A 40 11.59 -31.58 60.94
CA PHE A 40 12.57 -30.48 60.89
C PHE A 40 13.22 -30.35 59.51
N ALA A 41 13.59 -31.47 58.89
CA ALA A 41 14.13 -31.50 57.53
C ALA A 41 13.12 -30.95 56.52
N ALA A 42 11.85 -31.38 56.59
CA ALA A 42 10.77 -30.88 55.73
C ALA A 42 10.50 -29.38 55.95
N THR A 43 10.55 -28.90 57.19
CA THR A 43 10.39 -27.47 57.49
C THR A 43 11.57 -26.65 56.96
N SER A 44 12.79 -27.19 57.05
CA SER A 44 13.99 -26.55 56.53
C SER A 44 13.95 -26.45 55.01
N THR A 45 13.55 -27.53 54.31
CA THR A 45 13.44 -27.52 52.85
C THR A 45 12.32 -26.60 52.37
N LEU A 46 11.17 -26.56 53.04
CA LEU A 46 10.09 -25.63 52.72
C LEU A 46 10.51 -24.16 52.91
N ARG A 47 11.32 -23.86 53.94
CA ARG A 47 11.89 -22.51 54.13
C ARG A 47 12.85 -22.14 53.01
N ASP A 48 13.66 -23.09 52.55
CA ASP A 48 14.57 -22.85 51.42
C ASP A 48 13.82 -22.66 50.10
N VAL A 49 12.73 -23.41 49.86
CA VAL A 49 11.84 -23.23 48.69
C VAL A 49 11.16 -21.86 48.75
N ALA A 50 10.65 -21.47 49.91
CA ALA A 50 10.07 -20.13 50.11
C ALA A 50 11.12 -19.03 49.87
N GLY A 51 12.34 -19.21 50.39
CA GLY A 51 13.45 -18.28 50.15
C GLY A 51 13.82 -18.14 48.67
N GLN A 52 13.76 -19.24 47.89
CA GLN A 52 13.96 -19.20 46.44
C GLN A 52 12.82 -18.47 45.73
N ALA A 53 11.57 -18.75 46.07
CA ALA A 53 10.42 -18.05 45.50
C ALA A 53 10.48 -16.54 45.77
N TYR A 54 10.75 -16.13 47.02
CA TYR A 54 10.88 -14.71 47.38
C TYR A 54 12.07 -14.04 46.69
N ALA A 55 13.21 -14.72 46.57
CA ALA A 55 14.36 -14.19 45.84
C ALA A 55 14.06 -14.03 44.34
N GLY A 56 13.37 -14.99 43.74
CA GLY A 56 12.93 -14.97 42.35
C GLY A 56 11.95 -13.83 42.06
N ASP A 57 10.92 -13.70 42.90
CA ASP A 57 9.92 -12.63 42.83
C ASP A 57 10.54 -11.24 43.00
N ALA A 58 11.40 -11.06 44.02
CA ALA A 58 12.11 -9.81 44.25
C ALA A 58 12.95 -9.43 43.02
N ALA A 59 13.77 -10.35 42.50
CA ALA A 59 14.59 -10.10 41.33
C ALA A 59 13.77 -9.77 40.07
N GLY A 60 12.65 -10.47 39.85
CA GLY A 60 11.73 -10.17 38.76
C GLY A 60 11.14 -8.76 38.87
N LYS A 61 10.73 -8.34 40.08
CA LYS A 61 10.19 -6.99 40.33
C LYS A 61 11.24 -5.90 40.13
N VAL A 62 12.49 -6.15 40.52
CA VAL A 62 13.60 -5.23 40.23
C VAL A 62 13.79 -5.09 38.72
N ALA A 63 13.82 -6.19 37.97
CA ALA A 63 13.96 -6.16 36.52
C ALA A 63 12.81 -5.41 35.81
N VAL A 64 11.56 -5.63 36.23
CA VAL A 64 10.40 -4.89 35.72
C VAL A 64 10.51 -3.40 36.04
N THR A 65 10.95 -3.06 37.25
CA THR A 65 11.15 -1.65 37.66
C THR A 65 12.23 -0.98 36.80
N ASP A 66 13.31 -1.70 36.50
CA ASP A 66 14.39 -1.23 35.62
C ASP A 66 13.87 -0.98 34.18
N LEU A 67 12.97 -1.83 33.67
CA LEU A 67 12.30 -1.62 32.37
C LEU A 67 11.39 -0.39 32.33
N VAL A 68 10.74 -0.04 33.47
CA VAL A 68 9.89 1.15 33.62
C VAL A 68 10.74 2.42 33.71
N GLN A 69 11.76 2.39 34.57
CA GLN A 69 12.51 3.59 34.98
C GLN A 69 13.70 3.89 34.08
N GLY A 70 14.23 2.91 33.35
CA GLY A 70 15.49 3.06 32.62
C GLY A 70 16.70 3.21 33.55
N ALA A 71 17.90 3.28 32.97
CA ALA A 71 19.18 3.22 33.71
C ALA A 71 19.43 4.40 34.69
N LYS A 72 18.58 5.45 34.67
CA LYS A 72 18.66 6.60 35.58
C LYS A 72 17.28 7.12 35.95
N SER A 73 16.63 6.49 36.93
CA SER A 73 15.76 7.24 37.83
C SER A 73 16.52 7.45 39.14
N SER A 74 16.71 8.71 39.53
CA SER A 74 17.21 9.09 40.84
C SER A 74 16.20 8.64 41.89
N VAL A 75 16.33 7.40 42.36
CA VAL A 75 15.63 6.92 43.55
C VAL A 75 16.08 7.81 44.72
N PRO A 76 15.15 8.32 45.55
CA PRO A 76 15.51 9.08 46.75
C PRO A 76 16.53 8.29 47.58
N SER A 77 17.58 8.97 48.05
CA SER A 77 18.76 8.40 48.73
C SER A 77 18.49 7.62 50.03
N SER A 78 17.23 7.41 50.39
CA SER A 78 16.78 6.73 51.61
C SER A 78 16.30 5.29 51.41
N VAL A 79 16.16 4.81 50.17
CA VAL A 79 15.90 3.38 49.89
C VAL A 79 17.22 2.71 49.54
N ALA A 80 17.51 1.59 50.21
CA ALA A 80 18.76 0.83 50.11
C ALA A 80 19.34 0.83 48.69
N THR A 81 20.65 1.10 48.60
CA THR A 81 21.47 1.06 47.39
C THR A 81 21.07 -0.13 46.52
N TYR A 82 20.25 0.13 45.50
CA TYR A 82 20.01 -0.85 44.45
C TYR A 82 21.36 -1.11 43.75
N PRO A 83 21.69 -2.34 43.32
CA PRO A 83 22.99 -2.64 42.72
C PRO A 83 23.28 -1.98 41.36
N ASN A 84 22.50 -1.00 40.92
CA ASN A 84 22.71 -0.32 39.64
C ASN A 84 23.43 1.02 39.85
N GLY A 85 24.70 1.05 39.44
CA GLY A 85 25.48 2.29 39.38
C GLY A 85 26.99 2.12 39.24
N ALA A 86 27.48 1.14 38.46
CA ALA A 86 28.89 1.12 38.05
C ALA A 86 29.08 1.37 36.56
N ASP A 87 28.09 1.07 35.72
CA ASP A 87 28.28 1.09 34.27
C ASP A 87 27.46 2.20 33.58
N GLY A 88 27.55 3.41 34.13
CA GLY A 88 27.60 4.75 33.48
C GLY A 88 26.78 5.16 32.24
N ALA A 89 25.83 4.38 31.73
CA ALA A 89 25.04 4.80 30.56
C ALA A 89 24.08 5.96 30.93
N GLY A 90 23.80 6.84 29.96
CA GLY A 90 22.93 8.01 30.14
C GLY A 90 21.48 7.67 30.47
N THR A 91 20.59 8.66 30.36
CA THR A 91 19.12 8.47 30.39
C THR A 91 18.72 7.54 29.24
N TRP A 92 18.65 6.24 29.51
CA TRP A 92 18.35 5.22 28.51
C TRP A 92 17.11 4.43 28.90
N VAL A 93 16.31 4.08 27.89
CA VAL A 93 15.09 3.27 28.00
C VAL A 93 15.07 2.26 26.86
N TYR A 94 14.63 1.03 27.12
CA TYR A 94 14.58 -0.05 26.13
C TYR A 94 13.73 0.30 24.91
N ASP A 95 14.33 0.40 23.74
CA ASP A 95 13.68 0.90 22.51
C ASP A 95 13.48 -0.20 21.44
N ASN A 96 13.45 -1.47 21.83
CA ASN A 96 13.35 -2.60 20.89
C ASN A 96 14.48 -2.63 19.85
N ASN A 97 15.73 -2.52 20.33
CA ASN A 97 16.98 -2.77 19.60
C ASN A 97 17.35 -1.79 18.46
N THR A 98 16.70 -0.63 18.34
CA THR A 98 17.03 0.34 17.27
C THR A 98 18.48 0.82 17.27
N ASP A 99 19.11 0.83 18.45
CA ASP A 99 20.45 1.38 18.67
C ASP A 99 21.48 0.32 19.14
N GLY A 100 21.09 -0.96 19.16
CA GLY A 100 21.92 -2.09 19.61
C GLY A 100 22.19 -2.13 21.11
N THR A 101 21.36 -1.50 21.95
CA THR A 101 21.58 -1.39 23.40
C THR A 101 21.11 -2.56 24.25
N GLY A 102 20.38 -3.56 23.78
CA GLY A 102 19.92 -4.67 24.64
C GLY A 102 18.83 -4.27 25.64
N CYS A 103 18.21 -5.26 26.30
CA CYS A 103 17.01 -5.10 27.12
C CYS A 103 17.10 -4.09 28.27
N PHE A 104 18.27 -3.98 28.90
CA PHE A 104 18.52 -3.12 30.06
C PHE A 104 19.52 -1.99 29.74
N GLY A 105 19.88 -1.82 28.47
CA GLY A 105 20.67 -0.68 27.98
C GLY A 105 22.12 -1.01 27.71
N LYS A 106 22.97 -0.04 27.41
CA LYS A 106 24.40 -0.34 27.17
C LYS A 106 25.16 -0.45 28.49
N LYS A 107 26.15 -1.34 28.53
CA LYS A 107 27.22 -1.25 29.53
C LYS A 107 28.04 0.01 29.26
N ALA A 108 28.29 0.86 30.26
CA ALA A 108 29.19 2.00 30.03
C ALA A 108 30.65 1.60 29.81
N SER A 109 31.06 0.42 30.25
CA SER A 109 32.45 -0.02 30.11
C SER A 109 32.87 -0.15 28.65
N ASP A 110 31.98 -0.64 27.78
CA ASP A 110 32.30 -1.01 26.40
C ASP A 110 31.21 -0.69 25.37
N GLY A 111 30.07 -0.12 25.80
CA GLY A 111 28.94 0.19 24.92
C GLY A 111 28.22 -1.03 24.38
N THR A 112 28.46 -2.23 24.93
CA THR A 112 27.77 -3.47 24.52
C THR A 112 26.38 -3.57 25.12
N ALA A 113 25.51 -4.34 24.48
CA ALA A 113 24.15 -4.60 24.93
C ALA A 113 24.12 -5.24 26.33
N LEU A 114 23.25 -4.75 27.22
CA LEU A 114 22.98 -5.32 28.54
C LEU A 114 21.66 -6.08 28.50
N ASP A 115 21.70 -7.35 28.11
CA ASP A 115 20.53 -8.23 28.16
C ASP A 115 20.42 -8.98 29.49
N THR A 116 21.35 -8.74 30.41
CA THR A 116 21.47 -9.49 31.67
C THR A 116 21.88 -8.59 32.83
N ILE A 117 21.09 -8.59 33.89
CA ILE A 117 21.41 -7.90 35.16
C ILE A 117 21.75 -8.92 36.25
N THR A 118 22.72 -8.58 37.11
CA THR A 118 23.10 -9.41 38.26
C THR A 118 22.79 -8.67 39.56
N LEU A 119 21.87 -9.22 40.34
CA LEU A 119 21.41 -8.68 41.62
C LEU A 119 22.08 -9.44 42.77
N LYS A 120 23.04 -8.78 43.40
CA LYS A 120 23.79 -9.37 44.52
C LYS A 120 22.96 -9.32 45.80
N TYR A 121 22.88 -10.45 46.50
CA TYR A 121 22.23 -10.56 47.80
C TYR A 121 20.76 -10.09 47.81
N VAL A 122 20.03 -10.34 46.71
CA VAL A 122 18.61 -9.98 46.58
C VAL A 122 17.75 -10.57 47.71
N TYR A 123 18.20 -11.68 48.31
CA TYR A 123 17.62 -12.22 49.53
C TYR A 123 18.71 -12.41 50.60
N PRO A 124 18.60 -11.73 51.76
CA PRO A 124 19.62 -11.79 52.81
C PRO A 124 19.63 -13.15 53.51
N LYS A 125 20.76 -13.48 54.13
CA LYS A 125 20.89 -14.68 54.96
C LYS A 125 19.94 -14.57 56.16
N THR A 126 19.10 -15.57 56.40
CA THR A 126 18.23 -15.61 57.58
C THR A 126 19.08 -15.85 58.84
N GLN A 127 18.80 -15.08 59.90
CA GLN A 127 19.67 -14.98 61.10
C GLN A 127 19.80 -16.29 61.91
N SER A 128 18.98 -17.31 61.64
CA SER A 128 18.88 -18.55 62.42
C SER A 128 19.39 -19.80 61.69
N GLY A 129 20.50 -19.67 60.94
CA GLY A 129 21.17 -20.82 60.32
C GLY A 129 20.57 -21.29 58.99
N GLY A 130 19.73 -20.49 58.34
CA GLY A 130 19.20 -20.80 57.01
C GLY A 130 20.19 -20.57 55.88
N SER A 131 19.79 -21.00 54.68
CA SER A 131 20.54 -20.91 53.41
C SER A 131 21.36 -19.63 53.25
N ALA A 132 22.55 -19.77 52.65
CA ALA A 132 23.39 -18.65 52.25
C ALA A 132 22.60 -17.58 51.50
N SER A 133 23.03 -16.31 51.61
CA SER A 133 22.44 -15.21 50.86
C SER A 133 22.31 -15.56 49.38
N LYS A 134 21.16 -15.22 48.80
CA LYS A 134 20.86 -15.55 47.40
C LYS A 134 21.12 -14.32 46.53
N SER A 135 21.80 -14.54 45.42
CA SER A 135 21.87 -13.58 44.32
C SER A 135 21.00 -14.07 43.17
N ALA A 136 20.69 -13.16 42.25
CA ALA A 136 19.94 -13.45 41.05
C ALA A 136 20.65 -12.93 39.80
N THR A 137 20.52 -13.65 38.70
CA THR A 137 20.82 -13.16 37.36
C THR A 137 19.52 -13.15 36.57
N VAL A 138 19.12 -11.99 36.07
CA VAL A 138 17.91 -11.84 35.25
C VAL A 138 18.33 -11.66 33.80
N VAL A 139 17.91 -12.59 32.95
CA VAL A 139 18.08 -12.51 31.49
C VAL A 139 16.79 -11.96 30.90
N CYS A 140 16.91 -10.92 30.07
CA CYS A 140 15.81 -10.40 29.29
C CYS A 140 16.00 -10.76 27.82
N THR A 141 14.92 -11.25 27.21
CA THR A 141 14.87 -11.60 25.80
C THR A 141 13.66 -10.96 25.15
N PRO A 142 13.82 -10.18 24.08
CA PRO A 142 12.69 -9.64 23.33
C PRO A 142 11.77 -10.75 22.82
N VAL A 143 10.46 -10.56 22.91
CA VAL A 143 9.48 -11.45 22.30
C VAL A 143 9.37 -11.11 20.82
N ALA A 144 9.67 -12.07 19.96
CA ALA A 144 9.56 -11.91 18.52
C ALA A 144 8.15 -11.44 18.10
N GLY A 145 8.08 -10.49 17.17
CA GLY A 145 6.81 -9.96 16.66
C GLY A 145 6.17 -8.84 17.49
N THR A 146 6.90 -8.23 18.42
CA THR A 146 6.42 -7.10 19.22
C THR A 146 7.28 -5.84 19.03
N GLY A 147 6.69 -4.68 19.30
CA GLY A 147 7.29 -3.35 19.21
C GLY A 147 7.32 -2.76 17.80
N ILE A 148 7.79 -1.51 17.70
CA ILE A 148 7.76 -0.73 16.46
C ILE A 148 8.65 -1.30 15.33
N PHE A 149 9.60 -2.22 15.64
CA PHE A 149 10.52 -2.83 14.67
C PHE A 149 10.62 -4.36 14.63
N GLY A 150 10.00 -5.11 15.56
CA GLY A 150 9.75 -6.55 15.42
C GLY A 150 10.88 -7.44 14.86
N SER A 151 12.16 -7.17 15.10
CA SER A 151 13.26 -8.05 14.74
C SER A 151 13.88 -8.63 16.01
N GLY A 152 13.52 -9.87 16.34
CA GLY A 152 14.33 -10.66 17.26
C GLY A 152 15.77 -10.68 16.74
N GLY A 153 16.75 -10.34 17.58
CA GLY A 153 18.18 -10.33 17.27
C GLY A 153 18.79 -11.71 16.98
N GLY A 154 18.00 -12.68 16.54
CA GLY A 154 18.46 -13.93 15.94
C GLY A 154 18.29 -13.81 14.43
N THR A 155 19.39 -13.89 13.69
CA THR A 155 19.48 -14.29 12.28
C THR A 155 18.20 -14.10 11.48
N VAL A 156 18.10 -12.97 10.76
CA VAL A 156 17.17 -12.69 9.65
C VAL A 156 16.25 -13.88 9.38
N VAL A 157 15.11 -13.93 10.10
CA VAL A 157 14.09 -14.94 9.89
C VAL A 157 13.78 -14.88 8.41
N VAL A 158 14.15 -15.96 7.73
CA VAL A 158 13.92 -16.33 6.33
C VAL A 158 13.40 -15.18 5.49
N VAL A 159 14.20 -14.67 4.54
CA VAL A 159 13.69 -13.85 3.43
C VAL A 159 12.39 -14.56 2.98
N PRO A 160 11.20 -13.96 3.20
CA PRO A 160 9.96 -14.58 2.75
C PRO A 160 10.18 -14.91 1.28
N ASP A 161 9.71 -16.09 0.84
CA ASP A 161 10.03 -16.70 -0.46
C ASP A 161 10.61 -15.68 -1.43
N ALA A 162 11.90 -15.77 -1.75
CA ALA A 162 12.60 -14.74 -2.51
C ALA A 162 11.95 -14.49 -3.88
N SER A 163 11.10 -15.42 -4.33
CA SER A 163 10.27 -15.33 -5.52
C SER A 163 8.91 -14.62 -5.34
N ASP A 164 8.45 -14.31 -4.13
CA ASP A 164 7.26 -13.48 -3.91
C ASP A 164 7.58 -12.00 -4.18
N ALA A 165 6.76 -11.37 -5.04
CA ALA A 165 6.85 -9.95 -5.39
C ALA A 165 6.73 -9.01 -4.19
N PHE A 166 6.05 -9.43 -3.11
CA PHE A 166 5.79 -8.60 -1.92
C PHE A 166 6.36 -9.18 -0.62
N ALA A 167 7.31 -10.11 -0.72
CA ALA A 167 8.16 -10.52 0.40
C ALA A 167 9.03 -9.36 0.96
N ARG A 168 9.12 -8.25 0.22
CA ARG A 168 10.02 -7.13 0.46
C ARG A 168 9.22 -5.84 0.48
N ALA A 169 9.72 -4.85 1.22
CA ALA A 169 9.14 -3.52 1.24
C ALA A 169 9.30 -2.84 -0.10
N LEU A 170 10.50 -2.86 -0.68
CA LEU A 170 10.78 -2.17 -1.93
C LEU A 170 11.63 -3.06 -2.84
N THR A 171 11.13 -3.30 -4.06
CA THR A 171 11.86 -4.01 -5.11
C THR A 171 11.87 -3.18 -6.39
N THR A 172 13.04 -3.02 -7.03
CA THR A 172 13.14 -2.42 -8.38
C THR A 172 13.71 -3.37 -9.41
N MET A 173 13.11 -3.37 -10.61
CA MET A 173 13.32 -4.36 -11.68
C MET A 173 14.12 -3.85 -12.89
N GLY A 174 14.51 -2.57 -12.90
CA GLY A 174 15.20 -1.98 -14.04
C GLY A 174 16.53 -2.69 -14.38
N THR A 175 17.00 -2.49 -15.61
CA THR A 175 18.04 -3.33 -16.21
C THR A 175 19.41 -2.67 -16.30
N GLY A 176 19.57 -1.44 -15.82
CA GLY A 176 20.88 -0.81 -15.65
C GLY A 176 21.46 -0.26 -16.94
N ALA A 177 20.63 0.02 -17.96
CA ALA A 177 21.07 0.75 -19.16
C ALA A 177 21.59 2.16 -18.82
N CYS A 178 21.40 2.63 -17.57
CA CYS A 178 22.01 3.82 -17.02
C CYS A 178 23.13 3.46 -16.04
N THR A 179 24.38 3.57 -16.49
CA THR A 179 25.52 3.60 -15.59
C THR A 179 25.74 5.05 -15.12
N ALA A 180 25.38 5.31 -13.86
CA ALA A 180 25.55 6.56 -13.13
C ALA A 180 24.55 7.70 -13.42
N LEU A 181 24.06 8.29 -12.33
CA LEU A 181 23.27 9.50 -12.26
C LEU A 181 24.16 10.68 -12.73
N VAL A 182 24.32 10.86 -14.04
CA VAL A 182 24.94 12.08 -14.57
C VAL A 182 23.98 13.21 -14.20
N SER A 183 24.45 14.14 -13.38
CA SER A 183 23.73 15.33 -12.94
C SER A 183 23.01 16.01 -14.11
N GLY A 184 21.69 15.78 -14.22
CA GLY A 184 20.83 16.34 -15.26
C GLY A 184 20.16 15.35 -16.23
N GLY A 185 20.51 14.06 -16.21
CA GLY A 185 19.81 13.03 -16.99
C GLY A 185 18.80 12.24 -16.15
N SER A 186 17.53 12.22 -16.54
CA SER A 186 16.49 11.41 -15.91
C SER A 186 16.67 9.94 -16.28
N CYS A 187 17.45 9.21 -15.47
CA CYS A 187 17.38 7.76 -15.52
C CYS A 187 16.20 7.25 -14.68
N ASN A 188 15.23 6.63 -15.34
CA ASN A 188 14.11 5.96 -14.72
C ASN A 188 14.50 4.52 -14.35
N ASP A 189 15.47 4.31 -13.47
CA ASP A 189 15.90 2.97 -13.02
C ASP A 189 16.37 3.04 -11.56
N GLY A 190 16.36 1.91 -10.86
CA GLY A 190 16.93 1.76 -9.53
C GLY A 190 16.16 2.49 -8.46
N ILE A 191 16.82 2.72 -7.33
CA ILE A 191 16.26 3.40 -6.18
C ILE A 191 17.08 4.67 -5.97
N THR A 192 16.46 5.83 -6.16
CA THR A 192 17.05 7.12 -5.78
C THR A 192 16.27 7.69 -4.60
N LEU A 193 16.98 8.02 -3.52
CA LEU A 193 16.39 8.62 -2.34
C LEU A 193 17.10 9.92 -1.98
N LYS A 194 16.35 10.91 -1.51
CA LYS A 194 16.90 12.18 -1.05
C LYS A 194 16.18 12.67 0.20
N GLY A 195 16.82 12.54 1.36
CA GLY A 195 16.47 13.29 2.54
C GLY A 195 16.81 14.77 2.33
N LEU A 196 15.80 15.62 2.35
CA LEU A 196 15.91 17.07 2.30
C LEU A 196 16.20 17.54 3.73
N GLY A 197 17.13 18.47 3.90
CA GLY A 197 17.65 18.88 5.22
C GLY A 197 18.73 17.97 5.82
N SER A 198 19.42 18.45 6.86
CA SER A 198 20.51 17.72 7.53
C SER A 198 19.96 16.71 8.54
N GLY A 199 20.41 15.46 8.46
CA GLY A 199 20.05 14.41 9.44
C GLY A 199 18.73 13.70 9.17
N THR A 200 18.06 13.98 8.06
CA THR A 200 16.77 13.37 7.71
C THR A 200 16.90 11.87 7.50
N GLU A 201 16.05 11.10 8.18
CA GLU A 201 15.92 9.66 7.96
C GLU A 201 14.82 9.38 6.92
N ILE A 202 15.05 8.36 6.09
CA ILE A 202 14.07 7.81 5.16
C ILE A 202 13.71 6.42 5.67
N PRO A 203 12.65 6.29 6.49
CA PRO A 203 12.28 5.02 7.09
C PRO A 203 11.57 4.10 6.08
N VAL A 204 12.09 2.88 5.94
CA VAL A 204 11.44 1.78 5.22
C VAL A 204 11.33 0.58 6.14
N ARG A 205 10.14 -0.02 6.27
CA ARG A 205 9.94 -1.23 7.08
C ARG A 205 9.88 -2.47 6.19
N GLY A 206 10.90 -3.31 6.28
CA GLY A 206 11.10 -4.53 5.50
C GLY A 206 12.28 -4.44 4.53
N SER A 207 12.64 -5.57 3.91
CA SER A 207 13.83 -5.63 3.05
C SER A 207 13.67 -4.78 1.78
N ILE A 208 14.80 -4.30 1.27
CA ILE A 208 14.91 -3.50 0.06
C ILE A 208 15.79 -4.25 -0.93
N GLN A 209 15.36 -4.32 -2.18
CA GLN A 209 16.15 -4.94 -3.24
C GLN A 209 16.09 -4.12 -4.53
N SER A 210 17.23 -3.92 -5.18
CA SER A 210 17.29 -3.25 -6.48
C SER A 210 18.10 -4.08 -7.45
N LYS A 211 17.58 -4.31 -8.66
CA LYS A 211 18.34 -5.00 -9.71
C LYS A 211 19.51 -4.16 -10.20
N THR A 212 19.50 -2.87 -9.97
CA THR A 212 20.53 -1.92 -10.41
C THR A 212 21.21 -1.31 -9.21
N PHE A 213 20.73 -0.16 -8.74
CA PHE A 213 21.39 0.60 -7.68
C PHE A 213 20.43 1.05 -6.58
N VAL A 214 21.01 1.35 -5.42
CA VAL A 214 20.39 2.18 -4.36
C VAL A 214 21.27 3.39 -4.14
N ASN A 215 20.76 4.57 -4.42
CA ASN A 215 21.48 5.82 -4.29
C ASN A 215 20.77 6.76 -3.31
N VAL A 216 21.36 6.95 -2.13
CA VAL A 216 20.91 7.92 -1.13
C VAL A 216 21.73 9.20 -1.30
N THR A 217 21.16 10.19 -1.98
CA THR A 217 21.87 11.43 -2.35
C THR A 217 21.98 12.41 -1.18
N ALA A 218 21.11 12.30 -0.18
CA ALA A 218 21.15 13.04 1.08
C ALA A 218 20.29 12.30 2.13
N GLY A 219 20.56 12.54 3.42
CA GLY A 219 19.91 11.83 4.53
C GLY A 219 20.44 10.40 4.74
N THR A 220 19.72 9.62 5.54
CA THR A 220 20.02 8.20 5.81
C THR A 220 18.81 7.33 5.49
N LEU A 221 19.00 6.33 4.61
CA LEU A 221 18.02 5.25 4.44
C LEU A 221 18.13 4.30 5.62
N ARG A 222 17.04 4.14 6.39
CA ARG A 222 16.97 3.21 7.52
C ARG A 222 15.91 2.16 7.27
N THR A 223 16.28 0.89 7.39
CA THR A 223 15.36 -0.25 7.36
C THR A 223 15.68 -1.30 8.42
N ASN A 224 14.67 -2.05 8.84
CA ASN A 224 14.81 -3.24 9.68
C ASN A 224 15.04 -4.53 8.88
N GLY A 225 15.03 -4.46 7.55
CA GLY A 225 15.31 -5.58 6.65
C GLY A 225 16.72 -5.52 6.01
N LYS A 226 17.00 -6.44 5.09
CA LYS A 226 18.25 -6.40 4.30
C LYS A 226 18.12 -5.36 3.18
N VAL A 227 19.23 -4.70 2.85
CA VAL A 227 19.35 -3.91 1.62
C VAL A 227 20.25 -4.64 0.64
N VAL A 228 19.75 -4.92 -0.56
CA VAL A 228 20.50 -5.66 -1.58
C VAL A 228 20.42 -4.96 -2.94
N ALA A 229 21.56 -4.68 -3.57
CA ALA A 229 21.62 -4.12 -4.92
C ALA A 229 22.95 -4.43 -5.61
N ASN A 230 23.04 -4.21 -6.94
CA ASN A 230 24.32 -4.34 -7.63
C ASN A 230 25.30 -3.22 -7.26
N SER A 231 24.79 -2.01 -6.98
CA SER A 231 25.60 -0.91 -6.46
C SER A 231 24.83 -0.08 -5.43
N CYS A 232 25.56 0.46 -4.45
CA CYS A 232 24.98 1.24 -3.38
C CYS A 232 25.84 2.46 -3.05
N THR A 233 25.20 3.61 -2.90
CA THR A 233 25.85 4.89 -2.59
C THR A 233 25.06 5.65 -1.53
N GLY A 234 25.76 6.39 -0.66
CA GLY A 234 25.16 7.18 0.42
C GLY A 234 25.06 6.45 1.76
N SER A 235 24.32 7.04 2.71
CA SER A 235 24.13 6.50 4.06
C SER A 235 22.96 5.51 4.08
N ILE A 236 23.24 4.23 4.31
CA ILE A 236 22.27 3.13 4.27
C ILE A 236 22.49 2.23 5.50
N ILE A 237 21.43 2.00 6.28
CA ILE A 237 21.46 1.19 7.50
C ILE A 237 20.34 0.13 7.45
N PRO A 238 20.65 -1.18 7.54
CA PRO A 238 22.00 -1.77 7.53
C PRO A 238 22.71 -1.59 6.18
N SER A 239 24.02 -1.80 6.15
CA SER A 239 24.80 -1.63 4.92
C SER A 239 24.28 -2.52 3.79
N CYS A 240 24.34 -1.97 2.58
CA CYS A 240 23.90 -2.67 1.38
C CYS A 240 24.85 -3.80 1.01
N THR A 241 24.27 -4.90 0.52
CA THR A 241 24.99 -6.10 0.07
C THR A 241 24.67 -6.42 -1.39
N GLY A 242 25.49 -7.26 -2.03
CA GLY A 242 25.27 -7.70 -3.41
C GLY A 242 24.23 -8.82 -3.52
N GLY A 243 23.53 -8.90 -4.65
CA GLY A 243 22.61 -9.98 -5.00
C GLY A 243 21.25 -9.51 -5.50
N PHE A 244 20.64 -10.28 -6.41
CA PHE A 244 19.28 -9.99 -6.86
C PHE A 244 18.57 -11.29 -7.24
N VAL A 245 17.38 -11.48 -6.69
CA VAL A 245 16.43 -12.52 -7.10
C VAL A 245 15.23 -11.84 -7.76
N THR A 246 14.95 -12.22 -9.00
CA THR A 246 13.76 -11.74 -9.72
C THR A 246 12.51 -12.35 -9.09
N PRO A 247 11.58 -11.55 -8.56
CA PRO A 247 10.32 -12.08 -8.07
C PRO A 247 9.43 -12.58 -9.21
N THR A 248 8.62 -13.59 -8.91
CA THR A 248 7.51 -14.06 -9.73
C THR A 248 6.46 -12.95 -9.85
N ALA A 249 5.96 -12.73 -11.06
CA ALA A 249 4.87 -11.79 -11.27
C ALA A 249 3.58 -12.30 -10.61
N PRO A 250 2.87 -11.47 -9.81
CA PRO A 250 1.53 -11.80 -9.38
C PRO A 250 0.57 -11.78 -10.57
N ASP A 251 -0.46 -12.63 -10.48
CA ASP A 251 -1.52 -12.70 -11.47
C ASP A 251 -2.22 -11.35 -11.63
N SER A 252 -2.66 -11.04 -12.86
CA SER A 252 -3.46 -9.85 -13.10
C SER A 252 -4.79 -9.95 -12.35
N PRO A 253 -5.25 -8.88 -11.69
CA PRO A 253 -6.60 -8.83 -11.14
C PRO A 253 -7.69 -9.03 -12.20
N LEU A 254 -7.39 -8.81 -13.49
CA LEU A 254 -8.33 -8.85 -14.60
C LEU A 254 -8.06 -10.03 -15.55
N SER A 255 -9.13 -10.73 -15.93
CA SER A 255 -9.12 -11.77 -16.97
C SER A 255 -9.66 -11.27 -18.32
N SER A 256 -10.38 -10.15 -18.33
CA SER A 256 -10.95 -9.49 -19.50
C SER A 256 -11.10 -7.99 -19.23
N VAL A 257 -11.33 -7.20 -20.28
CA VAL A 257 -11.65 -5.78 -20.12
C VAL A 257 -13.01 -5.65 -19.42
N PRO A 258 -13.10 -4.91 -18.31
CA PRO A 258 -14.38 -4.62 -17.66
C PRO A 258 -15.32 -3.80 -18.55
N THR A 259 -16.59 -3.69 -18.16
CA THR A 259 -17.54 -2.80 -18.83
C THR A 259 -17.03 -1.35 -18.78
N TRP A 260 -17.09 -0.67 -19.92
CA TRP A 260 -16.71 0.73 -20.02
C TRP A 260 -17.58 1.63 -19.14
N GLN A 261 -16.95 2.64 -18.53
CA GLN A 261 -17.60 3.64 -17.70
C GLN A 261 -17.34 5.03 -18.28
N ASN A 262 -18.41 5.83 -18.41
CA ASN A 262 -18.27 7.24 -18.73
C ASN A 262 -17.95 8.02 -17.44
N PRO A 263 -16.77 8.64 -17.28
CA PRO A 263 -16.46 9.42 -16.08
C PRO A 263 -17.45 10.56 -15.82
N ALA A 264 -17.94 11.21 -16.88
CA ALA A 264 -18.79 12.39 -16.77
C ALA A 264 -20.17 12.10 -16.16
N THR A 265 -20.60 10.84 -16.14
CA THR A 265 -21.90 10.43 -15.59
C THR A 265 -21.81 9.82 -14.19
N GLN A 266 -20.62 9.70 -13.60
CA GLN A 266 -20.42 9.05 -12.29
C GLN A 266 -20.68 9.99 -11.09
N GLY A 267 -20.80 11.30 -11.33
CA GLY A 267 -20.79 12.29 -10.25
C GLY A 267 -19.48 12.20 -9.46
N CYS A 268 -19.58 12.11 -8.12
CA CYS A 268 -18.42 11.95 -7.22
C CYS A 268 -18.24 10.52 -6.68
N SER A 269 -18.94 9.53 -7.25
CA SER A 269 -18.82 8.12 -6.88
C SER A 269 -18.61 7.23 -8.11
N PHE A 270 -17.35 6.93 -8.40
CA PHE A 270 -16.88 6.22 -9.57
C PHE A 270 -17.04 4.71 -9.40
N GLN A 271 -17.75 4.08 -10.34
CA GLN A 271 -18.02 2.64 -10.32
C GLN A 271 -16.88 1.81 -10.94
N PRO A 272 -16.67 0.57 -10.49
CA PRO A 272 -15.72 -0.36 -11.13
C PRO A 272 -16.00 -0.51 -12.63
N GLY A 273 -14.94 -0.54 -13.43
CA GLY A 273 -15.06 -0.66 -14.88
C GLY A 273 -13.84 -0.19 -15.66
N PHE A 274 -14.02 0.00 -16.96
CA PHE A 274 -12.99 0.43 -17.89
C PHE A 274 -13.06 1.92 -18.19
N TYR A 275 -11.93 2.61 -18.04
CA TYR A 275 -11.73 4.03 -18.25
C TYR A 275 -10.61 4.24 -19.29
N ASN A 276 -10.93 4.88 -20.40
CA ASN A 276 -10.05 4.94 -21.58
C ASN A 276 -9.63 6.37 -22.00
N ASN A 277 -9.97 7.37 -21.19
CA ASN A 277 -9.72 8.78 -21.45
C ASN A 277 -9.26 9.46 -20.16
N GLY A 278 -7.97 9.80 -20.10
CA GLY A 278 -7.34 10.42 -18.94
C GLY A 278 -7.88 11.81 -18.66
N VAL A 279 -8.11 12.64 -19.70
CA VAL A 279 -8.65 14.01 -19.55
C VAL A 279 -10.05 14.01 -18.95
N ALA A 280 -10.93 13.15 -19.47
CA ALA A 280 -12.32 13.06 -19.01
C ALA A 280 -12.38 12.55 -17.58
N LEU A 281 -11.54 11.57 -17.22
CA LEU A 281 -11.46 11.08 -15.84
C LEU A 281 -10.95 12.16 -14.89
N SER A 282 -9.87 12.85 -15.27
CA SER A 282 -9.27 13.93 -14.48
C SER A 282 -10.27 15.07 -14.27
N THR A 283 -10.96 15.50 -15.32
CA THR A 283 -11.99 16.55 -15.23
C THR A 283 -13.14 16.14 -14.33
N ALA A 284 -13.65 14.90 -14.46
CA ALA A 284 -14.73 14.40 -13.62
C ALA A 284 -14.29 14.31 -12.15
N VAL A 285 -13.12 13.73 -11.87
CA VAL A 285 -12.58 13.61 -10.51
C VAL A 285 -12.34 14.98 -9.88
N ASN A 286 -11.69 15.90 -10.60
CA ASN A 286 -11.32 17.22 -10.08
C ASN A 286 -12.52 18.19 -9.96
N SER A 287 -13.67 17.86 -10.56
CA SER A 287 -14.92 18.58 -10.31
C SER A 287 -15.52 18.32 -8.93
N CYS A 288 -15.02 17.30 -8.21
CA CYS A 288 -15.49 16.92 -6.89
C CYS A 288 -14.63 17.51 -5.77
N GLY A 289 -15.25 17.84 -4.63
CA GLY A 289 -14.52 18.10 -3.39
C GLY A 289 -13.88 16.83 -2.80
N THR A 290 -14.52 15.67 -3.01
CA THR A 290 -13.94 14.35 -2.74
C THR A 290 -14.51 13.36 -3.75
N ALA A 291 -13.65 12.80 -4.59
CA ALA A 291 -14.00 11.72 -5.50
C ALA A 291 -13.83 10.37 -4.79
N THR A 292 -14.87 9.54 -4.83
CA THR A 292 -14.86 8.21 -4.21
C THR A 292 -14.86 7.12 -5.27
N PHE A 293 -13.98 6.13 -5.16
CA PHE A 293 -13.96 4.95 -6.01
C PHE A 293 -14.47 3.77 -5.18
N ALA A 294 -15.62 3.24 -5.59
CA ALA A 294 -16.25 2.09 -4.92
C ALA A 294 -15.34 0.85 -4.96
N SER A 295 -15.58 -0.11 -4.07
CA SER A 295 -14.80 -1.35 -4.08
C SER A 295 -15.03 -2.13 -5.36
N GLY A 296 -13.96 -2.64 -5.97
CA GLY A 296 -14.02 -3.40 -7.20
C GLY A 296 -12.77 -3.25 -8.06
N LYS A 297 -12.86 -3.72 -9.31
CA LYS A 297 -11.75 -3.76 -10.26
C LYS A 297 -11.90 -2.66 -11.31
N TYR A 298 -10.84 -1.89 -11.51
CA TYR A 298 -10.79 -0.78 -12.44
C TYR A 298 -9.70 -1.05 -13.47
N TYR A 299 -9.99 -0.76 -14.73
CA TYR A 299 -9.01 -0.83 -15.80
C TYR A 299 -8.84 0.56 -16.41
N PHE A 300 -7.61 1.07 -16.42
CA PHE A 300 -7.25 2.36 -16.99
C PHE A 300 -6.36 2.11 -18.22
N ASP A 301 -6.85 2.53 -19.39
CA ASP A 301 -6.12 2.43 -20.65
C ASP A 301 -6.33 3.68 -21.52
N PHE A 302 -5.62 4.76 -21.16
CA PHE A 302 -5.82 6.11 -21.69
C PHE A 302 -5.35 6.19 -23.14
N SER A 303 -6.33 6.27 -24.04
CA SER A 303 -6.12 6.38 -25.48
C SER A 303 -5.68 7.78 -25.93
N ASP A 304 -5.97 8.80 -25.13
CA ASP A 304 -5.55 10.18 -25.30
C ASP A 304 -4.11 10.44 -24.82
N ASN A 305 -3.46 9.43 -24.25
CA ASN A 305 -2.10 9.51 -23.72
C ASN A 305 -1.91 10.65 -22.69
N GLN A 306 -2.98 10.98 -21.98
CA GLN A 306 -2.99 11.93 -20.88
C GLN A 306 -3.04 11.17 -19.54
N PRO A 307 -2.42 11.70 -18.48
CA PRO A 307 -2.52 11.08 -17.17
C PRO A 307 -3.96 11.10 -16.64
N TRP A 308 -4.20 10.24 -15.65
CA TRP A 308 -5.18 10.58 -14.63
C TRP A 308 -4.54 11.58 -13.68
N ASP A 309 -4.85 12.85 -13.89
CA ASP A 309 -4.37 13.99 -13.14
C ASP A 309 -5.31 14.30 -11.96
N ILE A 310 -4.78 14.22 -10.74
CA ILE A 310 -5.54 14.35 -9.50
C ILE A 310 -5.14 15.64 -8.81
N ALA A 311 -6.10 16.56 -8.68
CA ALA A 311 -5.96 17.85 -8.00
C ALA A 311 -6.82 18.00 -6.74
N THR A 312 -7.55 16.94 -6.37
CA THR A 312 -8.53 16.94 -5.26
C THR A 312 -8.31 15.75 -4.33
N THR A 313 -9.26 15.51 -3.42
CA THR A 313 -9.28 14.31 -2.59
C THR A 313 -9.82 13.11 -3.35
N VAL A 314 -9.07 12.01 -3.42
CA VAL A 314 -9.48 10.72 -4.02
C VAL A 314 -9.41 9.62 -2.97
N ILE A 315 -10.55 8.99 -2.67
CA ILE A 315 -10.64 7.87 -1.73
C ILE A 315 -11.09 6.61 -2.48
N GLY A 316 -10.28 5.55 -2.42
CA GLY A 316 -10.60 4.25 -3.03
C GLY A 316 -10.86 3.17 -1.99
N GLY A 317 -11.96 2.43 -2.14
CA GLY A 317 -12.32 1.30 -1.30
C GLY A 317 -13.50 1.59 -0.37
N VAL A 318 -13.67 0.77 0.68
CA VAL A 318 -14.72 0.98 1.68
C VAL A 318 -14.39 2.19 2.54
N SER A 319 -15.28 3.18 2.60
CA SER A 319 -15.12 4.34 3.48
C SER A 319 -15.19 3.92 4.96
N SER A 320 -14.27 4.45 5.76
CA SER A 320 -14.25 4.29 7.23
C SER A 320 -14.98 5.43 7.96
N GLY A 321 -15.38 6.49 7.23
CA GLY A 321 -15.94 7.71 7.82
C GLY A 321 -14.91 8.66 8.47
N GLY A 322 -13.61 8.36 8.37
CA GLY A 322 -12.55 9.23 8.89
C GLY A 322 -12.43 10.56 8.13
N SER A 323 -11.89 11.58 8.79
CA SER A 323 -11.72 12.93 8.23
C SER A 323 -10.31 13.23 7.73
N SER A 324 -9.30 12.45 8.13
CA SER A 324 -7.88 12.63 7.78
C SER A 324 -7.35 11.45 6.99
N ILE A 325 -6.35 11.68 6.14
CA ILE A 325 -5.58 10.63 5.49
C ILE A 325 -4.28 10.42 6.30
N PRO A 326 -3.88 9.18 6.61
CA PRO A 326 -4.64 7.95 6.39
C PRO A 326 -5.80 7.79 7.36
N GLY A 327 -6.79 6.99 6.96
CA GLY A 327 -7.94 6.65 7.79
C GLY A 327 -9.29 7.02 7.21
N ARG A 328 -9.37 7.44 5.95
CA ARG A 328 -10.62 7.68 5.20
C ARG A 328 -11.17 6.43 4.50
N CYS A 329 -10.34 5.40 4.30
CA CYS A 329 -10.79 4.07 3.88
C CYS A 329 -10.37 2.97 4.88
N VAL A 330 -11.12 1.87 4.88
CA VAL A 330 -10.88 0.72 5.75
C VAL A 330 -9.66 -0.05 5.24
N SER A 331 -8.57 0.00 6.00
CA SER A 331 -7.32 -0.66 5.64
C SER A 331 -7.47 -2.19 5.64
N PRO A 332 -7.10 -2.90 4.54
CA PRO A 332 -7.13 -4.36 4.49
C PRO A 332 -6.12 -5.02 5.45
N ILE A 333 -5.16 -4.22 5.95
CA ILE A 333 -4.12 -4.63 6.92
C ILE A 333 -4.74 -5.01 8.26
N ASN A 334 -5.74 -4.23 8.69
CA ASN A 334 -6.37 -4.39 9.98
C ASN A 334 -7.72 -5.12 9.88
N SER A 335 -8.19 -5.37 8.65
CA SER A 335 -9.53 -5.89 8.37
C SER A 335 -9.48 -7.00 7.31
N PRO A 336 -9.39 -8.28 7.73
CA PRO A 336 -9.11 -9.41 6.85
C PRO A 336 -10.27 -9.82 5.90
N SER A 337 -11.40 -9.11 5.95
CA SER A 337 -12.57 -9.34 5.09
C SER A 337 -13.01 -8.10 4.30
N THR A 338 -12.22 -7.03 4.35
CA THR A 338 -12.59 -5.76 3.72
C THR A 338 -12.46 -5.85 2.21
N SER A 339 -13.51 -5.39 1.50
CA SER A 339 -13.44 -5.15 0.06
C SER A 339 -12.66 -3.87 -0.23
N GLY A 340 -12.05 -3.76 -1.40
CA GLY A 340 -11.27 -2.58 -1.75
C GLY A 340 -11.15 -2.39 -3.26
N VAL A 341 -10.34 -1.43 -3.65
CA VAL A 341 -10.08 -1.13 -5.06
C VAL A 341 -8.88 -1.91 -5.59
N GLN A 342 -8.99 -2.35 -6.84
CA GLN A 342 -7.87 -2.87 -7.62
C GLN A 342 -7.77 -2.07 -8.91
N PHE A 343 -6.82 -1.15 -8.96
CA PHE A 343 -6.58 -0.29 -10.12
C PHE A 343 -5.52 -0.93 -11.02
N VAL A 344 -5.96 -1.34 -12.21
CA VAL A 344 -5.10 -1.95 -13.22
C VAL A 344 -4.84 -0.96 -14.34
N PHE A 345 -3.58 -0.69 -14.65
CA PHE A 345 -3.17 0.25 -15.69
C PHE A 345 -2.56 -0.49 -16.88
N GLY A 346 -3.11 -0.28 -18.07
CA GLY A 346 -2.61 -0.79 -19.34
C GLY A 346 -1.90 0.26 -20.17
N GLY A 347 -1.17 -0.20 -21.20
CA GLY A 347 -0.55 0.67 -22.20
C GLY A 347 0.46 1.66 -21.63
N SER A 348 0.21 2.95 -21.84
CA SER A 348 0.99 4.09 -21.33
C SER A 348 0.29 4.86 -20.22
N SER A 349 -0.75 4.27 -19.62
CA SER A 349 -1.59 4.95 -18.62
C SER A 349 -0.84 5.12 -17.30
N PHE A 350 -0.95 6.32 -16.71
CA PHE A 350 -0.26 6.67 -15.48
C PHE A 350 -1.08 7.65 -14.64
N VAL A 351 -0.70 7.79 -13.38
CA VAL A 351 -1.27 8.74 -12.43
C VAL A 351 -0.33 9.93 -12.28
N GLN A 352 -0.90 11.12 -12.32
CA GLN A 352 -0.24 12.35 -11.93
C GLN A 352 -0.99 12.95 -10.74
N VAL A 353 -0.25 13.45 -9.75
CA VAL A 353 -0.82 14.15 -8.61
C VAL A 353 -0.31 15.59 -8.57
N GLU A 354 -1.24 16.52 -8.44
CA GLU A 354 -0.94 17.94 -8.23
C GLU A 354 -0.46 18.18 -6.80
N ASP A 355 0.16 19.34 -6.57
CA ASP A 355 0.85 19.64 -5.31
C ASP A 355 -0.04 19.53 -4.07
N THR A 356 -1.36 19.73 -4.17
CA THR A 356 -2.30 19.68 -3.04
C THR A 356 -3.26 18.48 -3.09
N ALA A 357 -2.94 17.45 -3.87
CA ALA A 357 -3.81 16.27 -3.99
C ALA A 357 -3.81 15.43 -2.70
N HIS A 358 -4.96 14.82 -2.38
CA HIS A 358 -5.13 13.99 -1.18
C HIS A 358 -5.66 12.61 -1.56
N VAL A 359 -4.80 11.61 -1.65
CA VAL A 359 -5.14 10.28 -2.17
C VAL A 359 -4.99 9.22 -1.08
N GLU A 360 -6.05 8.47 -0.82
CA GLU A 360 -5.98 7.23 -0.03
C GLU A 360 -6.67 6.07 -0.75
N LEU A 361 -5.92 5.01 -1.06
CA LEU A 361 -6.42 3.84 -1.77
C LEU A 361 -6.31 2.58 -0.91
N CYS A 362 -7.44 1.94 -0.59
CA CYS A 362 -7.49 0.68 0.14
C CYS A 362 -7.77 -0.50 -0.78
N GLY A 363 -6.81 -1.43 -0.85
CA GLY A 363 -6.94 -2.68 -1.60
C GLY A 363 -7.90 -3.68 -0.92
N PRO A 364 -8.37 -4.71 -1.65
CA PRO A 364 -9.18 -5.76 -1.05
C PRO A 364 -8.33 -6.69 -0.18
N SER A 365 -8.87 -7.16 0.94
CA SER A 365 -8.20 -8.20 1.71
C SER A 365 -8.05 -9.48 0.90
N ASN A 366 -6.90 -10.15 1.05
CA ASN A 366 -6.54 -11.34 0.26
C ASN A 366 -6.15 -12.52 1.16
N GLY A 367 -6.86 -12.68 2.29
CA GLY A 367 -6.67 -13.83 3.19
C GLY A 367 -5.24 -13.94 3.75
N GLY A 368 -4.62 -12.81 4.08
CA GLY A 368 -3.23 -12.74 4.58
C GLY A 368 -2.16 -12.58 3.49
N LYS A 369 -2.51 -12.68 2.20
CA LYS A 369 -1.63 -12.30 1.09
C LYS A 369 -1.65 -10.79 0.87
N ALA A 370 -0.69 -10.32 0.06
CA ALA A 370 -0.65 -8.93 -0.36
C ALA A 370 -1.96 -8.47 -1.03
N PRO A 371 -2.62 -7.42 -0.50
CA PRO A 371 -3.81 -6.84 -1.12
C PRO A 371 -3.35 -5.97 -2.29
N LEU A 372 -3.45 -6.47 -3.52
CA LEU A 372 -3.06 -5.73 -4.73
C LEU A 372 -3.99 -4.54 -4.96
N THR A 373 -3.50 -3.33 -4.71
CA THR A 373 -4.25 -2.06 -4.90
C THR A 373 -3.94 -1.43 -6.24
N LEU A 374 -2.66 -1.34 -6.59
CA LEU A 374 -2.19 -0.80 -7.86
C LEU A 374 -1.47 -1.89 -8.62
N TYR A 375 -1.84 -2.10 -9.87
CA TYR A 375 -1.26 -3.12 -10.73
C TYR A 375 -1.04 -2.58 -12.14
N GLN A 376 0.12 -2.83 -12.69
CA GLN A 376 0.46 -2.51 -14.07
C GLN A 376 0.31 -3.79 -14.91
N GLN A 377 -0.54 -3.75 -15.94
CA GLN A 377 -0.87 -4.90 -16.76
C GLN A 377 0.39 -5.47 -17.45
N GLN A 378 0.66 -6.77 -17.28
CA GLN A 378 1.90 -7.37 -17.80
C GLN A 378 1.79 -7.92 -19.21
N ALA A 379 0.61 -8.44 -19.56
CA ALA A 379 0.36 -9.19 -20.78
C ALA A 379 -0.83 -8.62 -21.57
N GLY A 380 -0.91 -9.03 -22.84
CA GLY A 380 -1.92 -8.62 -23.80
C GLY A 380 -1.41 -7.58 -24.80
N SER A 381 -2.13 -7.41 -25.90
CA SER A 381 -1.71 -6.65 -27.08
C SER A 381 -2.82 -5.74 -27.57
N THR A 382 -2.46 -4.67 -28.28
CA THR A 382 -3.43 -3.86 -29.02
C THR A 382 -4.06 -4.72 -30.13
N PRO A 383 -5.39 -4.85 -30.18
CA PRO A 383 -6.07 -5.53 -31.28
C PRO A 383 -5.80 -4.83 -32.62
N GLY A 384 -5.95 -5.55 -33.72
CA GLY A 384 -5.89 -4.96 -35.05
C GLY A 384 -7.07 -4.00 -35.28
N THR A 385 -6.81 -2.93 -36.03
CA THR A 385 -7.84 -1.96 -36.44
C THR A 385 -8.97 -2.65 -37.20
N GLN A 386 -10.20 -2.44 -36.73
CA GLN A 386 -11.43 -2.84 -37.38
C GLN A 386 -11.97 -1.69 -38.24
N ASN A 387 -12.75 -2.01 -39.26
CA ASN A 387 -13.31 -1.02 -40.17
C ASN A 387 -14.82 -1.22 -40.35
N VAL A 388 -15.57 -0.14 -40.23
CA VAL A 388 -16.90 0.00 -40.80
C VAL A 388 -16.71 0.55 -42.22
N ALA A 389 -17.05 -0.27 -43.21
CA ALA A 389 -16.96 0.12 -44.62
C ALA A 389 -17.82 1.37 -44.88
N GLY A 390 -17.37 2.21 -45.82
CA GLY A 390 -18.07 3.42 -46.20
C GLY A 390 -19.51 3.15 -46.59
N ALA A 391 -20.45 3.65 -45.79
CA ALA A 391 -21.88 3.47 -46.00
C ALA A 391 -22.61 4.82 -45.98
N ALA A 392 -23.72 4.92 -46.73
CA ALA A 392 -24.54 6.11 -46.78
C ALA A 392 -25.39 6.29 -45.52
N SER A 393 -25.76 7.54 -45.24
CA SER A 393 -26.64 7.90 -44.12
C SER A 393 -28.04 7.34 -44.33
N ALA A 394 -28.53 6.47 -43.42
CA ALA A 394 -29.88 5.91 -43.54
C ALA A 394 -30.99 6.83 -43.01
N ASN A 395 -30.63 7.99 -42.46
CA ASN A 395 -31.56 9.06 -42.14
C ASN A 395 -30.96 10.40 -42.57
N VAL A 396 -31.70 11.17 -43.36
CA VAL A 396 -31.26 12.48 -43.85
C VAL A 396 -32.40 13.48 -43.73
N THR A 397 -32.14 14.58 -43.02
CA THR A 397 -33.12 15.65 -42.84
C THR A 397 -32.50 17.01 -43.18
N THR A 398 -33.31 17.93 -43.69
CA THR A 398 -32.90 19.33 -43.85
C THR A 398 -32.84 20.03 -42.50
N VAL A 399 -31.94 21.01 -42.37
CA VAL A 399 -31.81 21.79 -41.13
C VAL A 399 -33.01 22.70 -40.93
N THR A 400 -33.69 22.54 -39.80
CA THR A 400 -34.83 23.37 -39.39
C THR A 400 -34.31 24.72 -38.87
N GLY A 401 -34.19 25.73 -39.73
CA GLY A 401 -33.73 27.06 -39.30
C GLY A 401 -33.93 28.19 -40.31
N GLY A 402 -33.90 27.91 -41.61
CA GLY A 402 -34.24 28.87 -42.67
C GLY A 402 -35.32 28.28 -43.56
N LYS A 403 -36.56 28.76 -43.46
CA LYS A 403 -37.72 28.21 -44.20
C LYS A 403 -37.67 28.38 -45.73
N ASN A 404 -36.64 29.02 -46.30
CA ASN A 404 -36.66 29.46 -47.69
C ASN A 404 -35.73 28.70 -48.64
N ASP A 405 -34.87 27.79 -48.15
CA ASP A 405 -33.82 27.16 -48.97
C ASP A 405 -33.45 25.76 -48.44
N ALA A 406 -34.44 24.87 -48.32
CA ALA A 406 -34.21 23.48 -47.96
C ALA A 406 -33.70 22.70 -49.18
N PHE A 407 -32.80 21.73 -48.96
CA PHE A 407 -32.53 20.69 -49.96
C PHE A 407 -33.83 19.94 -50.27
N THR A 408 -34.12 19.77 -51.56
CA THR A 408 -35.30 19.02 -52.02
C THR A 408 -34.89 17.78 -52.82
N PRO A 409 -35.59 16.64 -52.69
CA PRO A 409 -35.35 15.49 -53.55
C PRO A 409 -35.62 15.84 -55.03
N ASN A 410 -34.73 15.47 -55.97
CA ASN A 410 -34.98 15.58 -57.41
C ASN A 410 -35.52 14.25 -57.98
N PRO A 411 -36.81 14.14 -58.35
CA PRO A 411 -37.32 12.94 -59.01
C PRO A 411 -36.91 12.80 -60.49
N ALA A 412 -36.29 13.80 -61.12
CA ALA A 412 -36.14 13.89 -62.59
C ALA A 412 -35.07 12.97 -63.22
N ASN A 413 -34.17 12.35 -62.45
CA ASN A 413 -33.03 11.58 -62.99
C ASN A 413 -33.12 10.04 -62.82
N GLY A 414 -34.33 9.47 -62.78
CA GLY A 414 -34.53 8.05 -63.09
C GLY A 414 -34.67 7.09 -61.90
N ALA A 415 -34.72 7.58 -60.66
CA ALA A 415 -35.23 6.81 -59.52
C ALA A 415 -36.34 7.64 -58.84
N ASN A 416 -37.49 7.02 -58.54
CA ASN A 416 -38.61 7.63 -57.80
C ASN A 416 -38.25 7.90 -56.32
N ALA A 417 -37.11 8.56 -56.05
CA ALA A 417 -36.70 8.93 -54.71
C ALA A 417 -37.56 10.11 -54.23
N THR A 418 -38.63 9.80 -53.50
CA THR A 418 -39.54 10.81 -52.92
C THR A 418 -39.01 11.41 -51.61
N THR A 419 -37.85 10.95 -51.13
CA THR A 419 -37.21 11.41 -49.88
C THR A 419 -35.72 11.68 -50.09
N LEU A 420 -35.14 12.57 -49.28
CA LEU A 420 -33.69 12.89 -49.32
C LEU A 420 -32.83 11.67 -49.02
N THR A 421 -33.28 10.82 -48.09
CA THR A 421 -32.60 9.55 -47.77
C THR A 421 -32.57 8.61 -48.97
N ALA A 422 -33.71 8.43 -49.67
CA ALA A 422 -33.75 7.56 -50.85
C ALA A 422 -32.85 8.09 -51.97
N ALA A 423 -32.76 9.41 -52.13
CA ALA A 423 -31.89 10.04 -53.12
C ALA A 423 -30.40 9.81 -52.82
N LEU A 424 -29.98 9.85 -51.55
CA LEU A 424 -28.57 9.68 -51.15
C LEU A 424 -28.11 8.23 -50.96
N THR A 425 -29.04 7.27 -50.94
CA THR A 425 -28.74 5.84 -50.69
C THR A 425 -28.86 4.95 -51.92
N ALA A 426 -29.45 5.43 -53.01
CA ALA A 426 -29.58 4.62 -54.22
C ALA A 426 -28.20 4.37 -54.88
N THR A 427 -28.04 3.20 -55.48
CA THR A 427 -26.80 2.76 -56.15
C THR A 427 -26.99 2.76 -57.67
N GLY A 428 -26.11 3.40 -58.44
CA GLY A 428 -25.98 3.14 -59.88
C GLY A 428 -25.99 4.31 -60.88
N ALA A 429 -26.11 5.56 -60.46
CA ALA A 429 -25.96 6.77 -61.29
C ALA A 429 -25.79 8.00 -60.37
N PRO A 430 -25.28 9.16 -60.82
CA PRO A 430 -25.26 10.37 -59.99
C PRO A 430 -26.71 10.76 -59.66
N LEU A 431 -27.16 10.34 -58.48
CA LEU A 431 -28.46 10.68 -57.94
C LEU A 431 -28.35 12.11 -57.45
N LYS A 432 -28.57 13.07 -58.36
CA LYS A 432 -28.65 14.47 -57.96
C LYS A 432 -29.76 14.59 -56.92
N THR A 433 -29.43 14.81 -55.65
CA THR A 433 -30.36 15.58 -54.82
C THR A 433 -30.44 16.97 -55.43
N ASP A 434 -31.65 17.50 -55.62
CA ASP A 434 -31.82 18.74 -56.35
C ASP A 434 -31.20 19.90 -55.57
N ASP A 435 -30.37 20.62 -56.32
CA ASP A 435 -29.88 21.97 -56.12
C ASP A 435 -30.47 22.67 -54.89
N TRP A 436 -29.72 22.66 -53.79
CA TRP A 436 -29.85 23.76 -52.86
C TRP A 436 -29.53 25.03 -53.65
N LYS A 437 -30.52 25.90 -53.84
CA LYS A 437 -30.35 27.17 -54.53
C LYS A 437 -30.59 28.31 -53.57
N SER A 438 -29.60 29.18 -53.45
CA SER A 438 -29.72 30.33 -52.58
C SER A 438 -30.67 31.39 -53.15
N THR A 439 -31.70 31.77 -52.39
CA THR A 439 -32.66 32.82 -52.78
C THR A 439 -32.19 34.25 -52.49
N LYS A 440 -31.12 34.42 -51.68
CA LYS A 440 -30.60 35.73 -51.23
C LYS A 440 -29.09 35.67 -50.93
N ASN A 441 -28.44 36.83 -50.75
CA ASN A 441 -27.06 36.85 -50.27
C ASN A 441 -26.99 36.43 -48.79
N ASN A 442 -25.84 35.90 -48.37
CA ASN A 442 -25.56 35.39 -47.03
C ASN A 442 -26.58 34.34 -46.56
N ASN A 443 -26.98 33.48 -47.47
CA ASN A 443 -27.93 32.44 -47.18
C ASN A 443 -27.28 31.24 -46.50
N THR A 444 -28.10 30.45 -45.82
CA THR A 444 -27.65 29.24 -45.13
C THR A 444 -28.45 28.04 -45.60
N GLY A 445 -27.76 26.90 -45.69
CA GLY A 445 -28.34 25.63 -46.10
C GLY A 445 -27.67 24.50 -45.33
N GLY A 446 -28.30 23.33 -45.30
CA GLY A 446 -27.63 22.17 -44.72
C GLY A 446 -28.44 20.90 -44.69
N LEU A 447 -27.71 19.82 -44.45
CA LEU A 447 -28.22 18.48 -44.21
C LEU A 447 -27.75 17.97 -42.85
N ASP A 448 -28.63 17.21 -42.21
CA ASP A 448 -28.34 16.44 -41.03
C ASP A 448 -28.34 14.96 -41.42
N LEU A 449 -27.22 14.30 -41.16
CA LEU A 449 -26.92 12.92 -41.54
C LEU A 449 -26.82 12.07 -40.27
N GLN A 450 -27.58 10.98 -40.22
CA GLN A 450 -27.69 10.06 -39.08
C GLN A 450 -27.86 8.61 -39.54
N ASN A 451 -27.70 7.68 -38.60
CA ASN A 451 -27.95 6.25 -38.81
C ASN A 451 -27.07 5.65 -39.92
N PHE A 452 -25.76 5.91 -39.87
CA PHE A 452 -24.81 5.24 -40.77
C PHE A 452 -24.72 3.74 -40.42
N PRO A 453 -24.98 2.82 -41.37
CA PRO A 453 -24.96 1.38 -41.11
C PRO A 453 -23.62 0.91 -40.52
N GLY A 454 -23.69 -0.02 -39.56
CA GLY A 454 -22.51 -0.62 -38.92
C GLY A 454 -21.95 0.16 -37.72
N LEU A 455 -22.22 1.47 -37.59
CA LEU A 455 -21.68 2.26 -36.47
C LEU A 455 -22.19 1.81 -35.10
N ALA A 456 -23.48 1.46 -34.98
CA ALA A 456 -24.06 0.98 -33.73
C ALA A 456 -23.48 -0.37 -33.25
N GLY A 457 -22.73 -1.07 -34.12
CA GLY A 457 -22.01 -2.30 -33.77
C GLY A 457 -20.65 -2.05 -33.11
N ILE A 458 -20.15 -0.81 -33.09
CA ILE A 458 -18.87 -0.46 -32.46
C ILE A 458 -19.05 -0.52 -30.93
N PRO A 459 -18.36 -1.41 -30.20
CA PRO A 459 -18.44 -1.51 -28.75
C PRO A 459 -18.06 -0.20 -28.05
N VAL A 460 -18.82 0.18 -27.02
CA VAL A 460 -18.53 1.35 -26.19
C VAL A 460 -17.14 1.23 -25.55
N GLY A 461 -16.42 2.35 -25.45
CA GLY A 461 -15.02 2.37 -24.97
C GLY A 461 -13.96 2.04 -26.03
N SER A 462 -14.36 1.71 -27.25
CA SER A 462 -13.43 1.61 -28.39
C SER A 462 -12.72 2.93 -28.68
N LEU A 463 -11.55 2.85 -29.28
CA LEU A 463 -10.83 4.02 -29.79
C LEU A 463 -11.15 4.22 -31.28
N ILE A 464 -11.75 5.34 -31.65
CA ILE A 464 -11.92 5.70 -33.05
C ILE A 464 -10.57 6.22 -33.58
N THR A 465 -9.95 5.45 -34.48
CA THR A 465 -8.64 5.77 -35.07
C THR A 465 -8.78 6.52 -36.39
N SER A 466 -9.92 6.40 -37.07
CA SER A 466 -10.23 7.19 -38.25
C SER A 466 -11.74 7.37 -38.44
N ALA A 467 -12.17 8.55 -38.86
CA ALA A 467 -13.51 8.78 -39.38
C ALA A 467 -13.43 9.67 -40.64
N LYS A 468 -13.70 9.10 -41.80
CA LYS A 468 -13.59 9.75 -43.10
C LYS A 468 -14.95 9.93 -43.73
N LEU A 469 -15.38 11.18 -43.90
CA LEU A 469 -16.61 11.54 -44.59
C LEU A 469 -16.29 11.85 -46.05
N LYS A 470 -16.84 11.06 -46.97
CA LYS A 470 -16.75 11.31 -48.40
C LYS A 470 -18.07 11.88 -48.89
N VAL A 471 -17.99 13.06 -49.51
CA VAL A 471 -19.14 13.75 -50.09
C VAL A 471 -18.87 13.93 -51.58
N THR A 472 -19.76 13.43 -52.43
CA THR A 472 -19.77 13.72 -53.86
C THR A 472 -20.83 14.78 -54.11
N TYR A 473 -20.43 15.90 -54.70
CA TYR A 473 -21.29 17.06 -54.93
C TYR A 473 -20.89 17.82 -56.21
N THR A 474 -21.82 18.59 -56.76
CA THR A 474 -21.56 19.58 -57.81
C THR A 474 -21.61 20.98 -57.21
N ASN A 475 -20.51 21.72 -57.33
CA ASN A 475 -20.35 23.03 -56.71
C ASN A 475 -20.71 24.16 -57.69
N GLY A 476 -21.80 24.88 -57.43
CA GLY A 476 -22.16 26.12 -58.11
C GLY A 476 -22.11 27.35 -57.20
N LEU A 477 -21.34 27.29 -56.11
CA LEU A 477 -21.13 28.42 -55.21
C LEU A 477 -20.16 29.43 -55.85
N THR A 478 -20.53 30.72 -55.89
CA THR A 478 -19.75 31.80 -56.50
C THR A 478 -19.03 32.70 -55.49
N VAL A 479 -19.12 32.38 -54.20
CA VAL A 479 -18.42 33.10 -53.13
C VAL A 479 -16.90 33.05 -53.31
N ALA A 480 -16.19 34.05 -52.78
CA ALA A 480 -14.73 34.19 -52.97
C ALA A 480 -13.91 32.99 -52.47
N ASN A 481 -14.46 32.20 -51.54
CA ASN A 481 -13.90 30.92 -51.13
C ASN A 481 -15.03 29.89 -50.97
N PRO A 482 -15.44 29.22 -52.07
CA PRO A 482 -16.58 28.31 -52.05
C PRO A 482 -16.34 27.07 -51.20
N ASN A 483 -15.08 26.73 -50.96
CA ASN A 483 -14.70 25.66 -50.04
C ASN A 483 -14.85 26.08 -48.59
N ALA A 484 -14.67 27.36 -48.22
CA ALA A 484 -14.88 27.84 -46.84
C ALA A 484 -16.36 27.92 -46.44
N ALA A 485 -17.26 28.02 -47.42
CA ALA A 485 -18.69 28.09 -47.21
C ALA A 485 -19.30 26.71 -46.90
N PHE A 486 -18.70 25.60 -47.35
CA PHE A 486 -19.25 24.25 -47.18
C PHE A 486 -18.49 23.44 -46.11
N GLN A 487 -19.13 23.30 -44.94
CA GLN A 487 -18.51 22.77 -43.73
C GLN A 487 -19.24 21.54 -43.20
N ALA A 488 -18.50 20.63 -42.60
CA ALA A 488 -19.00 19.50 -41.82
C ALA A 488 -18.77 19.76 -40.32
N SER A 489 -19.74 19.38 -39.49
CA SER A 489 -19.58 19.32 -38.04
C SER A 489 -20.27 18.09 -37.46
N VAL A 490 -20.02 17.81 -36.19
CA VAL A 490 -20.67 16.73 -35.44
C VAL A 490 -21.46 17.37 -34.31
N GLN A 491 -22.77 17.10 -34.23
CA GLN A 491 -23.63 17.70 -33.21
C GLN A 491 -23.09 17.39 -31.80
N GLY A 492 -23.03 18.42 -30.94
CA GLY A 492 -22.53 18.29 -29.57
C GLY A 492 -21.03 18.49 -29.44
N GLN A 493 -20.30 18.63 -30.55
CA GLN A 493 -18.87 18.89 -30.57
C GLN A 493 -18.57 20.30 -31.07
N ALA A 494 -17.58 20.93 -30.46
CA ALA A 494 -17.11 22.25 -30.88
C ALA A 494 -16.24 22.12 -32.15
N GLY A 495 -16.46 23.01 -33.11
CA GLY A 495 -15.66 23.12 -34.33
C GLY A 495 -16.37 22.61 -35.59
N THR A 496 -15.80 23.00 -36.71
CA THR A 496 -16.22 22.62 -38.05
C THR A 496 -14.99 22.26 -38.88
N VAL A 497 -15.16 21.38 -39.86
CA VAL A 497 -14.12 20.99 -40.81
C VAL A 497 -14.60 21.35 -42.20
N GLN A 498 -13.73 21.94 -43.02
CA GLN A 498 -14.07 22.22 -44.41
C GLN A 498 -14.28 20.91 -45.16
N VAL A 499 -15.40 20.79 -45.89
CA VAL A 499 -15.64 19.59 -46.70
C VAL A 499 -14.60 19.56 -47.82
N ALA A 500 -13.92 18.42 -47.93
CA ALA A 500 -12.89 18.20 -48.94
C ALA A 500 -13.50 18.24 -50.36
N PRO A 501 -12.69 18.45 -51.42
CA PRO A 501 -13.17 18.42 -52.79
C PRO A 501 -14.05 17.20 -53.10
N SER A 502 -15.03 17.38 -53.99
CA SER A 502 -16.01 16.35 -54.35
C SER A 502 -15.37 14.98 -54.60
N GLY A 503 -15.85 13.96 -53.89
CA GLY A 503 -15.37 12.58 -53.99
C GLY A 503 -14.10 12.26 -53.19
N THR A 504 -13.53 13.22 -52.47
CA THR A 504 -12.39 13.03 -51.57
C THR A 504 -12.82 12.95 -50.11
N ASP A 505 -11.94 12.38 -49.27
CA ASP A 505 -12.23 12.16 -47.86
C ASP A 505 -12.02 13.43 -47.03
N THR A 506 -13.04 13.83 -46.29
CA THR A 506 -12.97 14.82 -45.22
C THR A 506 -12.67 14.11 -43.91
N ASP A 507 -11.62 14.52 -43.20
CA ASP A 507 -11.26 13.93 -41.92
C ASP A 507 -12.10 14.50 -40.78
N LEU A 508 -12.96 13.68 -40.19
CA LEU A 508 -13.76 14.01 -39.01
C LEU A 508 -13.32 13.24 -37.76
N THR A 509 -12.15 12.59 -37.78
CA THR A 509 -11.69 11.67 -36.74
C THR A 509 -11.78 12.30 -35.35
N THR A 510 -11.26 13.51 -35.16
CA THR A 510 -11.29 14.21 -33.87
C THR A 510 -12.71 14.46 -33.37
N LEU A 511 -13.59 14.97 -34.24
CA LEU A 511 -14.98 15.30 -33.86
C LEU A 511 -15.81 14.04 -33.59
N VAL A 512 -15.68 13.01 -34.44
CA VAL A 512 -16.41 11.75 -34.29
C VAL A 512 -15.92 10.98 -33.06
N ASN A 513 -14.61 10.95 -32.81
CA ASN A 513 -14.04 10.33 -31.60
C ASN A 513 -14.49 11.06 -30.33
N ALA A 514 -14.45 12.40 -30.31
CA ALA A 514 -14.92 13.18 -29.17
C ALA A 514 -16.41 12.93 -28.88
N GLN A 515 -17.25 12.87 -29.92
CA GLN A 515 -18.66 12.54 -29.79
C GLN A 515 -18.89 11.10 -29.30
N PHE A 516 -18.08 10.15 -29.76
CA PHE A 516 -18.15 8.77 -29.32
C PHE A 516 -17.83 8.64 -27.84
N LEU A 517 -16.75 9.28 -27.39
CA LEU A 517 -16.29 9.26 -25.99
C LEU A 517 -17.25 10.00 -25.04
N ALA A 518 -17.94 11.03 -25.52
CA ALA A 518 -18.96 11.73 -24.74
C ALA A 518 -20.26 10.91 -24.59
N SER A 519 -20.52 9.96 -25.48
CA SER A 519 -21.76 9.18 -25.50
C SER A 519 -21.70 7.98 -24.57
N ALA A 520 -22.57 7.95 -23.56
CA ALA A 520 -22.67 6.81 -22.64
C ALA A 520 -23.06 5.48 -23.32
N SER A 521 -23.75 5.55 -24.45
CA SER A 521 -24.19 4.38 -25.23
C SER A 521 -23.40 4.16 -26.51
N GLY A 522 -22.33 4.94 -26.76
CA GLY A 522 -21.58 4.90 -28.01
C GLY A 522 -22.40 5.45 -29.19
N PHE A 523 -22.26 4.84 -30.36
CA PHE A 523 -23.04 5.20 -31.54
C PHE A 523 -24.43 4.55 -31.52
N SER A 524 -25.41 5.24 -32.10
CA SER A 524 -26.81 4.84 -32.17
C SER A 524 -27.41 5.30 -33.50
N ALA A 525 -28.71 5.02 -33.72
CA ALA A 525 -29.41 5.53 -34.90
C ALA A 525 -29.42 7.07 -35.00
N THR A 526 -29.27 7.78 -33.87
CA THR A 526 -29.27 9.26 -33.84
C THR A 526 -27.90 9.87 -33.57
N ASN A 527 -26.89 9.05 -33.25
CA ASN A 527 -25.53 9.47 -32.89
C ASN A 527 -24.46 8.65 -33.65
N PRO A 528 -23.54 9.25 -34.41
CA PRO A 528 -23.29 10.67 -34.55
C PRO A 528 -24.27 11.33 -35.52
N LYS A 529 -24.64 12.58 -35.22
CA LYS A 529 -25.33 13.46 -36.17
C LYS A 529 -24.30 14.33 -36.86
N ILE A 530 -23.98 14.01 -38.11
CA ILE A 530 -23.08 14.81 -38.94
C ILE A 530 -23.89 15.89 -39.64
N GLN A 531 -23.41 17.12 -39.55
CA GLN A 531 -24.08 18.31 -40.03
C GLN A 531 -23.28 18.87 -41.20
N LEU A 532 -23.84 18.81 -42.41
CA LEU A 532 -23.31 19.53 -43.56
C LEU A 532 -23.97 20.91 -43.59
N ARG A 533 -23.16 21.96 -43.67
CA ARG A 533 -23.61 23.36 -43.56
C ARG A 533 -23.02 24.21 -44.67
N ILE A 534 -23.84 25.10 -45.18
CA ILE A 534 -23.46 26.15 -46.12
C ILE A 534 -23.63 27.48 -45.41
N SER A 535 -22.61 28.33 -45.42
CA SER A 535 -22.67 29.71 -44.95
C SER A 535 -22.31 30.69 -46.06
N ASP A 536 -22.72 31.95 -45.90
CA ASP A 536 -22.24 33.10 -46.67
C ASP A 536 -22.43 33.03 -48.20
N SER A 537 -23.37 32.23 -48.70
CA SER A 537 -23.60 32.09 -50.15
C SER A 537 -24.10 33.37 -50.82
N ASN A 538 -23.78 33.55 -52.10
CA ASN A 538 -24.42 34.58 -52.93
C ASN A 538 -25.82 34.14 -53.38
N LYS A 539 -26.66 35.12 -53.74
CA LYS A 539 -27.94 34.85 -54.40
C LYS A 539 -27.71 34.06 -55.70
N ASN A 540 -28.52 33.03 -55.91
CA ASN A 540 -28.48 32.07 -57.02
C ASN A 540 -27.31 31.07 -56.99
N ASP A 541 -26.48 31.07 -55.96
CA ASP A 541 -25.53 29.97 -55.75
C ASP A 541 -26.28 28.64 -55.68
N THR A 542 -25.66 27.59 -56.20
CA THR A 542 -26.24 26.24 -56.22
C THR A 542 -25.29 25.20 -55.63
N LEU A 543 -25.83 24.18 -54.96
CA LEU A 543 -25.09 23.01 -54.50
C LEU A 543 -25.97 21.76 -54.64
N SER A 544 -25.52 20.76 -55.40
CA SER A 544 -26.16 19.45 -55.45
C SER A 544 -25.28 18.42 -54.73
N ILE A 545 -25.88 17.56 -53.91
CA ILE A 545 -25.15 16.47 -53.22
C ILE A 545 -25.57 15.15 -53.85
N ASP A 546 -24.62 14.45 -54.48
CA ASP A 546 -24.91 13.23 -55.23
C ASP A 546 -24.78 11.98 -54.35
N ALA A 547 -23.82 11.98 -53.43
CA ALA A 547 -23.60 10.88 -52.50
C ALA A 547 -22.90 11.34 -51.23
N VAL A 548 -23.19 10.65 -50.13
CA VAL A 548 -22.46 10.81 -48.87
C VAL A 548 -22.17 9.43 -48.29
N SER A 549 -20.94 9.18 -47.87
CA SER A 549 -20.58 7.97 -47.13
C SER A 549 -19.62 8.28 -45.99
N LEU A 550 -19.77 7.57 -44.87
CA LEU A 550 -18.85 7.65 -43.74
C LEU A 550 -18.14 6.30 -43.56
N THR A 551 -16.81 6.33 -43.58
CA THR A 551 -15.94 5.19 -43.23
C THR A 551 -15.37 5.43 -41.84
N VAL A 552 -15.45 4.44 -40.95
CA VAL A 552 -14.91 4.56 -39.59
C VAL A 552 -13.98 3.38 -39.28
N SER A 553 -12.78 3.69 -38.82
CA SER A 553 -11.80 2.72 -38.32
C SER A 553 -11.70 2.85 -36.80
N TRP A 554 -11.59 1.72 -36.11
CA TRP A 554 -11.59 1.69 -34.66
C TRP A 554 -10.79 0.50 -34.11
N VAL A 555 -10.43 0.57 -32.82
CA VAL A 555 -9.73 -0.50 -32.11
C VAL A 555 -10.56 -0.92 -30.89
N GLU A 556 -10.77 -2.22 -30.74
CA GLU A 556 -11.47 -2.80 -29.59
C GLU A 556 -10.76 -2.51 -28.26
N PRO A 557 -11.52 -2.31 -27.17
CA PRO A 557 -10.96 -2.33 -25.83
C PRO A 557 -10.22 -3.65 -25.59
N ALA A 558 -8.98 -3.57 -25.11
CA ALA A 558 -8.19 -4.75 -24.77
C ALA A 558 -7.36 -4.51 -23.50
N LEU A 559 -7.03 -5.59 -22.80
CA LEU A 559 -5.99 -5.55 -21.77
C LEU A 559 -4.65 -5.42 -22.48
N ARG A 560 -4.10 -4.20 -22.53
CA ARG A 560 -2.80 -3.93 -23.15
C ARG A 560 -1.70 -4.06 -22.13
N ALA A 561 -0.66 -4.83 -22.45
CA ALA A 561 0.55 -4.83 -21.65
C ALA A 561 1.10 -3.41 -21.53
N ALA A 562 1.52 -3.06 -20.31
CA ALA A 562 2.18 -1.81 -20.09
C ALA A 562 3.53 -1.76 -20.81
N THR A 563 3.89 -0.54 -21.17
CA THR A 563 5.15 -0.19 -21.83
C THR A 563 6.27 -0.01 -20.80
N THR A 564 7.50 -0.35 -21.19
CA THR A 564 8.69 -0.30 -20.30
C THR A 564 9.21 1.11 -20.09
N SER A 565 9.74 1.38 -18.89
CA SER A 565 10.43 2.62 -18.50
C SER A 565 9.57 3.89 -18.56
N GLN A 566 8.24 3.73 -18.54
CA GLN A 566 7.33 4.87 -18.51
C GLN A 566 7.04 5.31 -17.07
N THR A 567 6.70 6.59 -16.91
CA THR A 567 6.12 7.10 -15.68
C THR A 567 4.86 6.30 -15.33
N PHE A 568 4.73 5.90 -14.07
CA PHE A 568 3.53 5.23 -13.56
C PHE A 568 2.80 6.07 -12.53
N ILE A 569 3.56 6.70 -11.62
CA ILE A 569 3.06 7.68 -10.65
C ILE A 569 4.07 8.83 -10.63
N THR A 570 3.59 10.06 -10.79
CA THR A 570 4.41 11.28 -10.72
C THR A 570 3.70 12.42 -10.02
N ASP A 571 4.45 13.35 -9.43
CA ASP A 571 3.97 14.66 -9.02
C ASP A 571 4.19 15.73 -10.11
N HIS A 572 3.36 16.78 -10.14
CA HIS A 572 3.40 17.84 -11.17
C HIS A 572 4.58 18.82 -11.03
N GLY A 573 5.02 19.11 -9.80
CA GLY A 573 5.94 20.22 -9.52
C GLY A 573 7.21 19.89 -8.74
N GLY A 574 7.42 18.63 -8.36
CA GLY A 574 8.55 18.26 -7.50
C GLY A 574 8.52 18.90 -6.10
N ASN A 575 7.33 19.33 -5.64
CA ASN A 575 7.08 19.96 -4.34
C ASN A 575 5.68 19.60 -3.82
N PHE A 576 5.37 18.30 -3.83
CA PHE A 576 4.06 17.76 -3.44
C PHE A 576 3.74 18.00 -1.95
N GLN A 577 2.78 18.87 -1.64
CA GLN A 577 2.37 19.24 -0.28
C GLN A 577 1.19 18.42 0.26
N GLY A 578 0.60 17.57 -0.59
CA GLY A 578 -0.55 16.74 -0.29
C GLY A 578 -0.21 15.39 0.36
N GLU A 579 -1.18 14.49 0.34
CA GLU A 579 -1.09 13.16 0.94
C GLU A 579 -1.27 12.10 -0.15
N PHE A 580 -0.41 11.09 -0.23
CA PHE A 580 -0.53 9.97 -1.14
C PHE A 580 -0.29 8.66 -0.39
N VAL A 581 -1.37 7.96 -0.07
CA VAL A 581 -1.33 6.74 0.72
C VAL A 581 -1.96 5.57 -0.05
N VAL A 582 -1.18 4.50 -0.19
CA VAL A 582 -1.67 3.22 -0.72
C VAL A 582 -1.68 2.20 0.41
N GLN A 583 -2.88 1.78 0.80
CA GLN A 583 -3.15 0.71 1.77
C GLN A 583 -3.27 -0.61 1.01
N GLY A 584 -2.15 -1.05 0.44
CA GLY A 584 -1.95 -2.31 -0.22
C GLY A 584 -0.75 -2.30 -1.18
N ALA A 585 -0.54 -3.43 -1.84
CA ALA A 585 0.62 -3.66 -2.68
C ALA A 585 0.53 -2.89 -4.01
N THR A 586 1.67 -2.34 -4.42
CA THR A 586 1.85 -1.68 -5.72
C THR A 586 2.75 -2.51 -6.62
N TYR A 587 2.20 -3.03 -7.72
CA TYR A 587 2.92 -3.80 -8.74
C TYR A 587 3.07 -3.02 -10.04
N ALA A 588 4.24 -2.47 -10.31
CA ALA A 588 4.55 -1.66 -11.49
C ALA A 588 5.92 -2.00 -12.10
N PRO A 589 6.20 -3.27 -12.44
CA PRO A 589 7.54 -3.72 -12.82
C PRO A 589 8.11 -3.02 -14.07
N LYS A 590 7.28 -2.36 -14.89
CA LYS A 590 7.68 -1.59 -16.08
C LYS A 590 7.53 -0.07 -15.88
N GLY A 591 7.04 0.35 -14.72
CA GLY A 591 6.68 1.72 -14.39
C GLY A 591 7.65 2.38 -13.40
N TYR A 592 7.90 3.66 -13.59
CA TYR A 592 8.71 4.49 -12.72
C TYR A 592 7.83 5.33 -11.79
N ILE A 593 8.18 5.37 -10.50
CA ILE A 593 7.45 6.13 -9.48
C ILE A 593 8.32 7.30 -9.02
N THR A 594 7.82 8.52 -9.19
CA THR A 594 8.44 9.73 -8.62
C THR A 594 7.43 10.44 -7.75
N LEU A 595 7.78 10.64 -6.48
CA LEU A 595 7.01 11.50 -5.59
C LEU A 595 8.01 12.32 -4.79
N THR A 596 7.98 13.63 -4.98
CA THR A 596 8.80 14.58 -4.24
C THR A 596 7.92 15.34 -3.26
N PRO A 597 7.75 14.85 -2.02
CA PRO A 597 7.08 15.65 -1.02
C PRO A 597 7.78 17.00 -0.83
N GLY A 598 6.97 18.05 -0.82
CA GLY A 598 7.35 19.42 -0.55
C GLY A 598 7.61 19.68 0.93
N SER A 599 7.99 20.91 1.27
CA SER A 599 8.38 21.28 2.65
C SER A 599 7.22 21.37 3.65
N SER A 600 5.97 21.13 3.23
CA SER A 600 4.81 21.18 4.12
C SER A 600 4.87 20.07 5.17
N ALA A 601 4.55 20.39 6.42
CA ALA A 601 4.41 19.42 7.50
C ALA A 601 3.25 18.43 7.26
N SER A 602 2.28 18.79 6.41
CA SER A 602 1.16 17.94 6.01
C SER A 602 1.48 16.97 4.87
N ALA A 603 2.63 17.13 4.20
CA ALA A 603 2.96 16.28 3.07
C ALA A 603 3.18 14.84 3.56
N LEU A 604 2.57 13.86 2.89
CA LEU A 604 2.70 12.44 3.28
C LEU A 604 2.76 11.55 2.04
N VAL A 605 3.71 10.61 2.00
CA VAL A 605 3.76 9.56 0.97
C VAL A 605 3.95 8.21 1.64
N ALA A 606 2.96 7.33 1.61
CA ALA A 606 3.07 6.03 2.28
C ALA A 606 2.55 4.88 1.41
N PHE A 607 3.41 3.90 1.16
CA PHE A 607 3.03 2.63 0.55
C PHE A 607 3.03 1.53 1.60
N ARG A 608 1.86 0.94 1.85
CA ARG A 608 1.68 -0.08 2.89
C ARG A 608 1.37 -1.40 2.21
N TRP A 609 2.15 -2.44 2.50
CA TRP A 609 2.26 -3.73 1.79
C TRP A 609 3.29 -3.82 0.65
N GLY A 610 4.16 -2.82 0.54
CA GLY A 610 5.33 -2.88 -0.34
C GLY A 610 5.09 -2.44 -1.78
N VAL A 611 6.19 -2.19 -2.47
CA VAL A 611 6.26 -1.65 -3.83
C VAL A 611 7.23 -2.50 -4.65
N LEU A 612 6.77 -2.94 -5.82
CA LEU A 612 7.62 -3.46 -6.87
C LEU A 612 7.49 -2.55 -8.09
N ALA A 613 8.57 -1.89 -8.50
CA ALA A 613 8.57 -0.93 -9.60
C ALA A 613 9.70 -1.20 -10.60
N TRP A 614 9.70 -0.53 -11.75
CA TRP A 614 10.89 -0.49 -12.61
C TRP A 614 12.01 0.33 -11.95
N GLY A 615 11.65 1.48 -11.39
CA GLY A 615 12.51 2.30 -10.54
C GLY A 615 11.69 3.26 -9.68
N VAL A 616 12.33 3.86 -8.68
CA VAL A 616 11.71 4.86 -7.80
C VAL A 616 12.63 6.04 -7.54
N ASN A 617 12.02 7.21 -7.38
CA ASN A 617 12.67 8.41 -6.89
C ASN A 617 11.80 9.08 -5.84
N PHE A 618 12.21 8.92 -4.59
CA PHE A 618 11.53 9.51 -3.45
C PHE A 618 12.40 10.56 -2.80
N LYS A 619 11.77 11.66 -2.42
CA LYS A 619 12.38 12.62 -1.49
C LYS A 619 11.66 12.52 -0.14
N SER A 620 12.32 12.89 0.95
CA SER A 620 11.68 13.05 2.27
C SER A 620 12.15 14.37 2.88
N GLN A 621 11.34 15.02 3.70
CA GLN A 621 11.73 16.23 4.44
C GLN A 621 11.86 15.94 5.94
N PRO A 622 12.61 16.74 6.72
CA PRO A 622 12.75 16.54 8.16
C PRO A 622 11.51 17.01 8.93
N SER A 623 10.74 17.95 8.35
CA SER A 623 9.50 18.50 8.93
C SER A 623 8.28 17.58 8.75
N GLN A 624 8.41 16.53 7.95
CA GLN A 624 7.37 15.51 7.83
C GLN A 624 7.44 14.63 9.06
N VAL A 625 6.48 14.82 9.95
CA VAL A 625 6.28 13.94 11.09
C VAL A 625 5.62 12.67 10.57
N TRP A 626 6.46 11.71 10.19
CA TRP A 626 6.03 10.44 9.64
C TRP A 626 5.34 9.60 10.72
N GLY A 627 4.01 9.66 10.80
CA GLY A 627 3.23 8.64 11.52
C GLY A 627 3.35 7.23 10.89
N TYR A 628 3.91 7.14 9.67
CA TYR A 628 4.10 5.90 8.91
C TYR A 628 5.44 5.92 8.13
N PRO A 629 6.14 4.78 7.99
CA PRO A 629 7.27 4.66 7.07
C PRO A 629 6.87 4.95 5.62
N LEU A 630 7.80 5.49 4.82
CA LEU A 630 7.60 5.76 3.39
C LEU A 630 7.10 4.51 2.65
N ILE A 631 7.70 3.36 2.99
CA ILE A 631 7.23 2.06 2.53
C ILE A 631 7.28 1.09 3.70
N SER A 632 6.23 0.29 3.86
CA SER A 632 6.17 -0.73 4.89
C SER A 632 5.52 -2.01 4.37
N ILE A 633 6.02 -3.15 4.80
CA ILE A 633 5.24 -4.40 4.83
C ILE A 633 4.78 -4.63 6.28
N PRO A 634 3.54 -5.09 6.49
CA PRO A 634 3.10 -5.46 7.83
C PRO A 634 3.90 -6.63 8.35
N ASP A 635 4.10 -6.63 9.67
CA ASP A 635 4.91 -7.64 10.32
C ASP A 635 4.31 -9.02 10.05
N PRO A 636 5.07 -10.00 9.53
CA PRO A 636 4.58 -11.36 9.38
C PRO A 636 4.33 -12.07 10.74
N ALA A 637 4.72 -11.47 11.87
CA ALA A 637 4.57 -12.13 13.16
C ALA A 637 3.18 -11.95 13.80
N LEU A 638 2.60 -13.07 14.22
CA LEU A 638 1.47 -13.18 15.15
C LEU A 638 1.86 -12.62 16.54
N GLY A 639 2.03 -11.31 16.65
CA GLY A 639 2.38 -10.62 17.90
C GLY A 639 1.37 -9.53 18.28
N LEU A 640 1.57 -8.91 19.44
CA LEU A 640 0.68 -7.93 20.07
C LEU A 640 0.54 -6.58 19.31
N GLY A 641 1.10 -6.47 18.10
CA GLY A 641 1.06 -5.27 17.25
C GLY A 641 2.25 -4.32 17.44
N SER A 642 2.35 -3.30 16.56
CA SER A 642 3.47 -2.35 16.53
C SER A 642 3.45 -1.28 17.62
N ALA A 643 2.36 -1.18 18.37
CA ALA A 643 2.19 -0.19 19.44
C ALA A 643 2.72 -0.66 20.80
N VAL A 644 3.10 -1.94 20.93
CA VAL A 644 3.49 -2.55 22.20
C VAL A 644 4.66 -3.50 22.00
N THR A 645 5.68 -3.39 22.86
CA THR A 645 6.83 -4.29 22.88
C THR A 645 6.66 -5.30 24.00
N ALA A 646 6.97 -6.58 23.80
CA ALA A 646 6.99 -7.57 24.87
C ALA A 646 8.38 -8.17 25.06
N VAL A 647 8.72 -8.47 26.31
CA VAL A 647 9.97 -9.11 26.69
C VAL A 647 9.69 -10.29 27.62
N ASP A 648 10.49 -11.35 27.48
CA ASP A 648 10.53 -12.48 28.40
C ASP A 648 11.70 -12.28 29.38
N LEU A 649 11.39 -12.31 30.67
CA LEU A 649 12.35 -12.25 31.77
C LEU A 649 12.53 -13.65 32.37
N LYS A 650 13.78 -14.10 32.50
CA LYS A 650 14.16 -15.36 33.15
C LYS A 650 15.10 -15.07 34.31
N VAL A 651 14.69 -15.44 35.52
CA VAL A 651 15.46 -15.22 36.75
C VAL A 651 16.15 -16.50 37.17
N TYR A 652 17.47 -16.45 37.33
CA TYR A 652 18.31 -17.55 37.81
C TYR A 652 18.85 -17.23 39.19
N LEU A 653 18.79 -18.18 40.13
CA LEU A 653 19.23 -17.96 41.51
C LEU A 653 20.47 -18.78 41.84
N CYS A 654 21.33 -18.24 42.70
CA CYS A 654 22.54 -18.90 43.18
C CYS A 654 22.92 -18.41 44.59
N ALA A 655 23.78 -19.16 45.27
CA ALA A 655 24.33 -18.75 46.55
C ALA A 655 25.53 -17.81 46.37
N GLY A 656 25.69 -16.84 47.28
CA GLY A 656 26.82 -15.90 47.26
C GLY A 656 26.54 -14.64 46.44
N SER A 657 27.58 -13.92 46.00
CA SER A 657 27.49 -12.61 45.31
C SER A 657 27.87 -12.61 43.83
N GLY A 658 28.15 -13.79 43.27
CA GLY A 658 28.51 -13.93 41.87
C GLY A 658 27.31 -13.93 40.92
N PRO A 659 27.54 -13.79 39.60
CA PRO A 659 26.51 -14.03 38.59
C PRO A 659 26.07 -15.50 38.66
N CYS A 660 24.77 -15.72 38.59
CA CYS A 660 24.19 -17.04 38.62
C CYS A 660 24.23 -17.68 37.23
N SER A 661 24.42 -19.00 37.17
CA SER A 661 24.40 -19.73 35.91
C SER A 661 23.04 -19.62 35.23
N THR A 662 23.02 -19.36 33.93
CA THR A 662 21.83 -19.27 33.09
C THR A 662 21.50 -20.56 32.35
N SER A 663 22.28 -21.63 32.55
CA SER A 663 22.15 -22.91 31.84
C SER A 663 21.10 -23.88 32.40
N GLY A 664 20.32 -23.48 33.41
CA GLY A 664 19.33 -24.32 34.08
C GLY A 664 17.87 -23.89 33.89
N ASN A 665 16.98 -24.41 34.74
CA ASN A 665 15.61 -23.89 34.85
C ASN A 665 15.64 -22.55 35.60
N PRO A 666 15.01 -21.50 35.07
CA PRO A 666 14.89 -20.24 35.80
C PRO A 666 13.97 -20.45 37.01
N ALA A 667 14.25 -19.81 38.15
CA ALA A 667 13.37 -19.81 39.32
C ALA A 667 12.06 -19.04 39.07
N LEU A 668 12.11 -18.04 38.18
CA LEU A 668 10.95 -17.27 37.74
C LEU A 668 11.05 -17.00 36.24
N SER A 669 9.94 -17.19 35.53
CA SER A 669 9.75 -16.69 34.17
C SER A 669 8.58 -15.70 34.14
N ALA A 670 8.80 -14.53 33.55
CA ALA A 670 7.75 -13.52 33.39
C ALA A 670 7.73 -12.99 31.95
N ARG A 671 6.54 -12.66 31.45
CA ARG A 671 6.35 -11.97 30.18
C ARG A 671 5.76 -10.60 30.46
N VAL A 672 6.40 -9.58 29.90
CA VAL A 672 6.13 -8.19 30.24
C VAL A 672 5.89 -7.42 28.95
N GLN A 673 4.73 -6.77 28.86
CA GLN A 673 4.38 -5.83 27.82
C GLN A 673 4.79 -4.41 28.24
N LEU A 674 5.32 -3.67 27.28
CA LEU A 674 5.82 -2.32 27.39
C LEU A 674 5.03 -1.47 26.40
N THR A 675 4.41 -0.41 26.89
CA THR A 675 3.70 0.59 26.08
C THR A 675 4.32 1.94 26.37
N ASP A 676 4.91 2.54 25.35
CA ASP A 676 5.50 3.87 25.43
C ASP A 676 4.47 4.94 25.15
N GLY A 677 4.69 6.12 25.75
CA GLY A 677 3.89 7.29 25.45
C GLY A 677 4.07 7.71 23.99
N VAL A 678 2.98 8.15 23.38
CA VAL A 678 3.01 8.84 22.09
C VAL A 678 3.01 10.32 22.42
N ASP A 679 3.97 11.07 21.88
CA ASP A 679 4.01 12.52 22.06
C ASP A 679 2.90 13.23 21.25
N SER A 680 2.86 14.56 21.33
CA SER A 680 1.90 15.37 20.57
C SER A 680 2.02 15.19 19.04
N ASP A 681 3.15 14.66 18.59
CA ASP A 681 3.53 14.53 17.20
C ASP A 681 3.25 13.11 16.68
N GLY A 682 2.64 12.24 17.50
CA GLY A 682 2.31 10.88 17.09
C GLY A 682 3.53 9.95 17.07
N ILE A 683 4.68 10.39 17.59
CA ILE A 683 5.91 9.60 17.64
C ILE A 683 6.00 8.87 18.99
N VAL A 684 6.39 7.60 18.92
CA VAL A 684 6.64 6.79 20.11
C VAL A 684 8.00 7.17 20.69
N HIS A 685 8.01 7.88 21.82
CA HIS A 685 9.22 8.25 22.54
C HIS A 685 9.30 7.51 23.87
N PRO A 686 10.23 6.56 24.05
CA PRO A 686 10.42 5.89 25.33
C PRO A 686 11.07 6.87 26.33
N VAL A 687 10.28 7.39 27.27
CA VAL A 687 10.74 8.33 28.31
C VAL A 687 10.87 7.61 29.66
N PRO A 688 12.01 7.74 30.37
CA PRO A 688 12.21 7.16 31.70
C PRO A 688 11.04 7.45 32.65
N GLY A 689 10.44 6.40 33.21
CA GLY A 689 9.35 6.53 34.18
C GLY A 689 7.97 6.90 33.62
N GLN A 690 7.84 7.12 32.30
CA GLN A 690 6.55 7.37 31.64
C GLN A 690 6.03 6.15 30.86
N ARG A 691 6.85 5.10 30.73
CA ARG A 691 6.45 3.83 30.14
C ARG A 691 5.40 3.12 30.98
N LYS A 692 4.32 2.69 30.35
CA LYS A 692 3.37 1.75 30.96
C LYS A 692 3.89 0.34 30.79
N VAL A 693 3.93 -0.41 31.89
CA VAL A 693 4.34 -1.81 31.91
C VAL A 693 3.19 -2.67 32.41
N GLU A 694 2.90 -3.74 31.66
CA GLU A 694 1.84 -4.70 31.97
C GLU A 694 2.44 -6.11 32.01
N ILE A 695 2.18 -6.84 33.09
CA ILE A 695 2.69 -8.21 33.26
C ILE A 695 1.67 -9.16 32.63
N LEU A 696 2.04 -9.79 31.51
CA LEU A 696 1.18 -10.73 30.79
C LEU A 696 1.20 -12.13 31.40
N SER A 697 2.33 -12.54 31.94
CA SER A 697 2.46 -13.79 32.68
C SER A 697 3.55 -13.71 33.74
N TRP A 698 3.34 -14.42 34.85
CA TRP A 698 4.29 -14.54 35.96
C TRP A 698 4.25 -15.95 36.51
N ALA A 699 5.34 -16.72 36.30
CA ALA A 699 5.38 -18.14 36.63
C ALA A 699 6.64 -18.47 37.44
N GLU A 700 6.45 -18.76 38.72
CA GLU A 700 7.48 -19.35 39.58
C GLU A 700 7.65 -20.82 39.22
N GLN A 701 8.89 -21.23 38.96
CA GLN A 701 9.24 -22.62 38.71
C GLN A 701 9.65 -23.24 40.04
N ARG A 702 8.94 -24.29 40.46
CA ARG A 702 9.15 -24.99 41.74
C ARG A 702 9.90 -26.28 41.55
#